data_AF-A0A956FI45-F1
#
_entry.id   AF-A0A956FI45-F1
#
_cell.length_a   1.000
_cell.length_b   1.000
_cell.length_c   1.000
_cell.angle_alpha   90.00
_cell.angle_beta   90.00
_cell.angle_gamma   90.00
#
_symmetry.space_group_name_H-M   'P 1'
#
loop_
_entity.id
_entity.type
_entity.pdbx_description
1 polymer ?
#
loop_
_entity_poly.entity_id
_entity_poly.type
_entity_poly.pdbx_seq_one_letter_code
_entity_poly.pdbx_strand_id
1 'polypeptide(L)'
;MSILVIRDPFGEVYLLSEAGRRPEWEHRLQPLQGHLAAWVLRRCEIDEHLLLRFLQELEPGGLRPVARHGSSTIDEVADRLDEGDGGRLTLWYVLQHRPMLDGFEVEEEVPLLTDLAEPVEEADTWFEVELVDEAGEPISGVELRFTVTGATETATTDGSGKARIDTKGGSFGSVSFVSPDAVRKEVEPRWEVLREPKAVADRVLSRLGIRALAGAISIESKVTHLVVVEPPLGKIFMELRDRSGQVLLRDQAYRIEGPQTLEGRTDDDGRLLHEGVPAGDYQLTVTVEIRTREDAEPIVDEYSSPVVVLDPGDATPQLRCLAAVPRVRLARLRGLLFDTNKCFLLPTALPAMRSARKIWRSLNPVELLVAGHTDTTGEPAINDPLSEERAKSVKAFLEDDVDAWLAQYDAAGSSRWGGREDRLMLTHVPGFAAREPGEDPVRWFQRTRGLSVDGKAGPKTRRALVTEYMELDGPPLADEEGFHLSITTLGCGERHPLADDAETLDEAPTDEADDQHDRRAELLFFDTDFGVLPPVAAPDGPEYLDWRARAEVVQDELVGGMGNEVEILELHDALFRLDSAVVLPEGERPDDDEHEALTSVGLFASLLRYNEEHPGRRILVAGHTDTSGGEAHNQALSEERARCAVALLRGDREAFVELAEARHKVGDYKQILSWCSAAFGDRDPGEGGFDCAPAKVDDVAATGVTPVRRFQAQYNDNREAIGAAGQPELAVDGDVGPMTWGALFDVMQFGIAEELGEDAAGVEALRGKLQFLRDGDEAIGFGEHHPIDQPHRDALRSQTNRRIEILLFDATAEVDLDLAKEHPDISELYLPGVYRRRPIPTMVSAKPWRARWDRGDEPAKHLRARAMTLEAPGLPEGTTMSFEVSATVDHHEPATVATLELGAEEGRCVQEFVGWAAAVVEPDPERVLRDPLPGVSFRFVVEGGGRRVESRALAYGDELDLSFVHAETEEPFVAAEWTVLTSWGYLEGVTGEDGRVHVVGLPPGGARATLAEADAVSKTDG
;
A
#
# COMPACT_ATOMS: atom_id res chain seq x y z
N MET A 1 -29.54 36.09 32.74
CA MET A 1 -29.52 35.09 31.65
C MET A 1 -28.10 34.94 31.19
N SER A 2 -27.59 33.72 31.24
CA SER A 2 -26.44 33.29 30.43
C SER A 2 -27.00 32.59 29.19
N ILE A 3 -26.38 32.82 28.04
CA ILE A 3 -26.66 32.09 26.80
C ILE A 3 -25.42 31.26 26.51
N LEU A 4 -25.64 29.98 26.26
CA LEU A 4 -24.62 29.09 25.72
C LEU A 4 -24.93 28.85 24.24
N VAL A 5 -23.92 28.99 23.38
CA VAL A 5 -24.01 28.64 21.98
C VAL A 5 -23.00 27.56 21.67
N ILE A 6 -23.47 26.45 21.13
CA ILE A 6 -22.66 25.37 20.54
C ILE A 6 -22.86 25.47 19.03
N ARG A 7 -21.75 25.45 18.28
CA ARG A 7 -21.72 25.54 16.82
C ARG A 7 -20.83 24.42 16.29
N ASP A 8 -21.40 23.55 15.49
CA ASP A 8 -20.73 22.49 14.73
C ASP A 8 -20.57 22.92 13.25
N PRO A 9 -20.11 22.07 12.33
CA PRO A 9 -20.00 22.42 10.90
C PRO A 9 -21.35 22.59 10.16
N PHE A 10 -22.48 22.24 10.78
CA PHE A 10 -23.79 22.09 10.12
C PHE A 10 -24.93 22.93 10.73
N GLY A 11 -24.78 23.47 11.95
CA GLY A 11 -25.83 24.29 12.59
C GLY A 11 -25.43 24.99 13.91
N GLU A 12 -26.41 25.65 14.53
CA GLU A 12 -26.26 26.33 15.82
C GLU A 12 -27.32 25.92 16.84
N VAL A 13 -26.88 25.54 18.04
CA VAL A 13 -27.74 25.17 19.18
C VAL A 13 -27.62 26.22 20.29
N TYR A 14 -28.76 26.71 20.76
CA TYR A 14 -28.89 27.82 21.71
C TYR A 14 -29.54 27.36 23.02
N LEU A 15 -28.77 27.33 24.11
CA LEU A 15 -29.26 26.98 25.45
C LEU A 15 -29.32 28.23 26.35
N LEU A 16 -30.40 28.36 27.12
CA LEU A 16 -30.76 29.60 27.82
C LEU A 16 -30.98 29.35 29.32
N SER A 17 -30.29 30.15 30.15
CA SER A 17 -30.37 30.07 31.61
C SER A 17 -31.31 31.13 32.20
N GLU A 18 -32.42 30.68 32.78
CA GLU A 18 -33.20 31.50 33.73
C GLU A 18 -32.52 31.59 35.10
N ALA A 19 -32.81 32.65 35.85
CA ALA A 19 -31.91 33.18 36.87
C ALA A 19 -31.88 32.39 38.19
N GLY A 20 -30.68 32.29 38.81
CA GLY A 20 -30.58 31.95 40.23
C GLY A 20 -29.16 31.75 40.76
N ARG A 21 -28.33 30.97 40.08
CA ARG A 21 -26.98 30.57 40.52
C ARG A 21 -25.97 30.62 39.38
N ARG A 22 -24.70 30.85 39.72
CA ARG A 22 -23.55 30.56 38.85
C ARG A 22 -23.16 29.08 39.01
N PRO A 23 -22.86 28.35 37.93
CA PRO A 23 -22.31 27.00 38.02
C PRO A 23 -20.82 27.04 38.37
N GLU A 24 -20.31 26.02 39.07
CA GLU A 24 -18.96 26.05 39.65
C GLU A 24 -17.83 26.09 38.61
N TRP A 25 -18.08 25.59 37.39
CA TRP A 25 -17.11 25.66 36.29
C TRP A 25 -16.90 27.07 35.73
N GLU A 26 -17.76 28.05 36.04
CA GLU A 26 -17.54 29.46 35.64
C GLU A 26 -16.20 30.00 36.18
N HIS A 27 -15.70 29.43 37.28
CA HIS A 27 -14.40 29.76 37.88
C HIS A 27 -13.18 29.18 37.14
N ARG A 28 -13.37 28.26 36.16
CA ARG A 28 -12.29 27.58 35.43
C ARG A 28 -11.96 28.20 34.05
N LEU A 29 -12.81 29.08 33.52
CA LEU A 29 -12.57 29.74 32.22
C LEU A 29 -11.66 30.96 32.39
N GLN A 30 -10.39 30.86 32.00
CA GLN A 30 -9.46 32.01 32.04
C GLN A 30 -9.77 33.05 30.94
N PRO A 31 -9.94 34.34 31.28
CA PRO A 31 -10.25 35.37 30.31
C PRO A 31 -8.98 36.08 29.77
N LEU A 32 -8.59 35.82 28.51
CA LEU A 32 -7.65 36.69 27.78
C LEU A 32 -8.12 38.16 27.85
N GLN A 33 -7.31 39.07 28.40
CA GLN A 33 -7.75 40.44 28.69
C GLN A 33 -7.50 41.42 27.53
N GLY A 34 -8.52 42.24 27.28
CA GLY A 34 -8.51 43.38 26.36
C GLY A 34 -9.82 44.17 26.52
N HIS A 35 -9.73 45.50 26.59
CA HIS A 35 -10.87 46.43 26.72
C HIS A 35 -11.00 47.24 25.40
N LEU A 36 -12.14 47.79 24.98
CA LEU A 36 -13.49 47.84 25.59
C LEU A 36 -14.53 48.05 24.48
N ALA A 37 -15.57 47.21 24.39
CA ALA A 37 -16.75 47.42 23.53
C ALA A 37 -17.97 46.68 24.08
N ALA A 38 -19.17 46.99 23.59
CA ALA A 38 -20.42 46.38 24.06
C ALA A 38 -20.57 44.92 23.60
N TRP A 39 -21.12 44.07 24.47
CA TRP A 39 -21.35 42.62 24.28
C TRP A 39 -20.06 41.84 23.97
N VAL A 40 -19.35 41.45 25.04
CA VAL A 40 -18.19 40.55 24.94
C VAL A 40 -18.65 39.12 24.68
N LEU A 41 -18.49 38.65 23.44
CA LEU A 41 -18.41 37.23 23.12
C LEU A 41 -16.97 36.74 23.36
N ARG A 42 -16.79 35.71 24.17
CA ARG A 42 -15.51 35.03 24.40
C ARG A 42 -15.51 33.62 23.83
N ARG A 43 -14.56 33.34 22.94
CA ARG A 43 -14.21 31.98 22.48
C ARG A 43 -13.37 31.30 23.54
N CYS A 44 -13.78 30.10 23.96
CA CYS A 44 -12.91 29.12 24.57
C CYS A 44 -12.91 27.86 23.70
N GLU A 45 -11.74 27.26 23.54
CA GLU A 45 -11.61 25.86 23.12
C GLU A 45 -11.57 25.04 24.41
N ILE A 46 -12.30 23.92 24.45
CA ILE A 46 -12.50 23.10 25.65
C ILE A 46 -12.27 21.65 25.24
N ASP A 47 -11.64 20.90 26.13
CA ASP A 47 -11.41 19.47 26.00
C ASP A 47 -12.73 18.68 25.81
N GLU A 48 -12.71 17.71 24.91
CA GLU A 48 -13.87 16.93 24.47
C GLU A 48 -14.49 16.11 25.61
N HIS A 49 -13.65 15.48 26.43
CA HIS A 49 -14.03 14.74 27.63
C HIS A 49 -14.66 15.66 28.70
N LEU A 50 -14.18 16.91 28.80
CA LEU A 50 -14.72 17.92 29.71
C LEU A 50 -16.06 18.48 29.22
N LEU A 51 -16.30 18.52 27.90
CA LEU A 51 -17.58 18.88 27.29
C LEU A 51 -18.64 17.77 27.45
N LEU A 52 -18.25 16.50 27.26
CA LEU A 52 -19.11 15.34 27.50
C LEU A 52 -19.66 15.30 28.93
N ARG A 53 -18.79 15.49 29.95
CA ARG A 53 -19.26 15.64 31.34
C ARG A 53 -20.22 16.80 31.52
N PHE A 54 -19.93 17.94 30.91
CA PHE A 54 -20.80 19.12 31.01
C PHE A 54 -22.19 18.86 30.42
N LEU A 55 -22.31 18.10 29.33
CA LEU A 55 -23.60 17.68 28.77
C LEU A 55 -24.32 16.67 29.69
N GLN A 56 -23.60 15.68 30.23
CA GLN A 56 -24.16 14.69 31.16
C GLN A 56 -24.64 15.32 32.50
N GLU A 57 -24.02 16.42 32.94
CA GLU A 57 -24.44 17.17 34.14
C GLU A 57 -25.67 18.08 33.93
N LEU A 58 -26.19 18.24 32.69
CA LEU A 58 -27.33 19.14 32.41
C LEU A 58 -28.69 18.58 32.85
N GLU A 59 -28.93 17.26 32.77
CA GLU A 59 -30.26 16.67 33.00
C GLU A 59 -30.87 16.99 34.38
N PRO A 60 -30.13 16.91 35.52
CA PRO A 60 -30.67 17.29 36.82
C PRO A 60 -30.72 18.81 37.05
N GLY A 61 -30.08 19.60 36.18
CA GLY A 61 -29.59 20.96 36.46
C GLY A 61 -30.59 22.11 36.24
N GLY A 62 -31.78 21.85 35.69
CA GLY A 62 -32.84 22.85 35.57
C GLY A 62 -32.65 23.92 34.48
N LEU A 63 -31.74 23.70 33.53
CA LEU A 63 -31.62 24.49 32.29
C LEU A 63 -32.62 24.00 31.24
N ARG A 64 -33.02 24.87 30.29
CA ARG A 64 -33.97 24.50 29.22
C ARG A 64 -33.54 25.06 27.86
N PRO A 65 -33.69 24.30 26.75
CA PRO A 65 -33.60 24.86 25.41
C PRO A 65 -34.79 25.79 25.15
N VAL A 66 -34.55 26.92 24.47
CA VAL A 66 -35.58 27.94 24.20
C VAL A 66 -35.70 28.26 22.70
N ALA A 67 -34.66 28.01 21.90
CA ALA A 67 -34.68 28.06 20.44
C ALA A 67 -33.64 27.09 19.86
N ARG A 68 -33.84 26.63 18.61
CA ARG A 68 -32.98 25.67 17.90
C ARG A 68 -32.87 26.10 16.44
N HIS A 69 -31.68 26.09 15.85
CA HIS A 69 -31.49 26.38 14.43
C HIS A 69 -30.53 25.35 13.78
N GLY A 70 -30.99 24.10 13.78
CA GLY A 70 -30.29 22.92 13.28
C GLY A 70 -31.14 21.66 13.52
N SER A 71 -30.80 20.55 12.88
CA SER A 71 -31.54 19.28 12.96
C SER A 71 -31.14 18.40 14.16
N SER A 72 -29.86 18.42 14.55
CA SER A 72 -29.25 17.48 15.51
C SER A 72 -29.77 17.65 16.94
N THR A 73 -30.05 16.55 17.66
CA THR A 73 -30.47 16.57 19.08
C THR A 73 -29.28 16.75 20.04
N ILE A 74 -29.54 16.85 21.35
CA ILE A 74 -28.45 16.94 22.35
C ILE A 74 -27.79 15.59 22.52
N ASP A 75 -28.56 14.51 22.49
CA ASP A 75 -28.09 13.14 22.63
C ASP A 75 -27.23 12.74 21.41
N GLU A 76 -27.70 13.04 20.18
CA GLU A 76 -26.91 12.90 18.94
C GLU A 76 -25.59 13.71 18.92
N VAL A 77 -25.47 14.76 19.74
CA VAL A 77 -24.23 15.54 19.90
C VAL A 77 -23.35 14.97 21.01
N ALA A 78 -23.90 14.26 21.99
CA ALA A 78 -23.11 13.55 23.01
C ALA A 78 -22.53 12.24 22.43
N ASP A 79 -23.37 11.40 21.80
CA ASP A 79 -22.97 10.10 21.26
C ASP A 79 -21.81 10.24 20.26
N ARG A 80 -21.85 11.24 19.37
CA ARG A 80 -20.80 11.49 18.37
C ARG A 80 -19.49 12.04 18.94
N LEU A 81 -19.48 12.55 20.18
CA LEU A 81 -18.25 12.93 20.89
C LEU A 81 -17.63 11.72 21.61
N ASP A 82 -18.44 10.74 22.04
CA ASP A 82 -17.94 9.44 22.51
C ASP A 82 -17.42 8.56 21.33
N GLU A 83 -17.93 8.75 20.11
CA GLU A 83 -17.43 8.10 18.88
C GLU A 83 -16.18 8.76 18.26
N GLY A 84 -15.78 9.95 18.72
CA GLY A 84 -14.50 10.60 18.35
C GLY A 84 -14.45 11.36 17.02
N ASP A 85 -15.60 11.73 16.42
CA ASP A 85 -15.70 12.50 15.17
C ASP A 85 -15.50 14.02 15.40
N GLY A 86 -14.45 14.36 16.17
CA GLY A 86 -14.23 15.62 16.90
C GLY A 86 -13.95 16.88 16.06
N GLY A 87 -14.91 17.31 15.26
CA GLY A 87 -14.85 18.57 14.49
C GLY A 87 -14.81 19.83 15.38
N ARG A 88 -13.60 20.38 15.61
CA ARG A 88 -13.23 21.60 16.38
C ARG A 88 -14.38 22.51 16.86
N LEU A 89 -15.08 22.09 17.91
CA LEU A 89 -16.18 22.84 18.53
C LEU A 89 -15.70 24.15 19.19
N THR A 90 -16.56 25.17 19.19
CA THR A 90 -16.24 26.51 19.69
C THR A 90 -17.31 27.01 20.66
N LEU A 91 -16.94 27.21 21.93
CA LEU A 91 -17.85 27.69 22.97
C LEU A 91 -17.90 29.23 23.02
N TRP A 92 -19.09 29.79 23.19
CA TRP A 92 -19.30 31.23 23.42
C TRP A 92 -20.20 31.51 24.63
N TYR A 93 -19.83 32.50 25.46
CA TYR A 93 -20.66 33.03 26.54
C TYR A 93 -20.74 34.56 26.52
N VAL A 94 -21.73 35.12 27.23
CA VAL A 94 -22.05 36.56 27.28
C VAL A 94 -22.34 37.02 28.71
N LEU A 95 -21.80 38.19 29.10
CA LEU A 95 -22.13 38.91 30.34
C LEU A 95 -22.69 40.31 30.02
N GLN A 96 -23.76 40.72 30.71
CA GLN A 96 -24.32 42.07 30.61
C GLN A 96 -23.82 42.95 31.77
N HIS A 97 -23.15 44.05 31.44
CA HIS A 97 -22.78 45.11 32.38
C HIS A 97 -23.67 46.35 32.14
N ARG A 98 -24.13 47.03 33.20
CA ARG A 98 -24.77 48.34 33.08
C ARG A 98 -23.76 49.48 33.35
N PRO A 99 -23.90 50.65 32.68
CA PRO A 99 -23.03 51.80 32.88
C PRO A 99 -23.50 52.72 34.02
N MET A 100 -22.65 53.66 34.41
CA MET A 100 -22.86 54.67 35.45
C MET A 100 -23.03 56.06 34.80
N LEU A 101 -23.93 56.92 35.32
CA LEU A 101 -24.12 58.33 34.94
C LEU A 101 -24.67 59.14 36.13
N ASP A 102 -24.41 60.45 36.15
CA ASP A 102 -24.49 61.34 37.32
C ASP A 102 -25.81 62.15 37.49
N GLY A 103 -26.05 62.69 38.71
CA GLY A 103 -26.67 64.03 38.87
C GLY A 103 -27.69 64.29 40.03
N PHE A 104 -27.47 65.43 40.73
CA PHE A 104 -28.44 66.32 41.44
C PHE A 104 -29.01 66.02 42.86
N GLU A 105 -28.37 66.64 43.88
CA GLU A 105 -28.85 67.76 44.77
C GLU A 105 -30.10 67.70 45.71
N VAL A 106 -29.84 67.81 47.05
CA VAL A 106 -30.50 68.54 48.22
C VAL A 106 -32.06 68.50 48.44
N GLU A 107 -32.77 68.84 49.55
CA GLU A 107 -32.69 69.40 50.95
C GLU A 107 -33.58 68.48 51.89
N GLU A 108 -33.82 68.56 53.22
CA GLU A 108 -33.51 69.29 54.50
C GLU A 108 -33.99 68.32 55.66
N GLU A 109 -33.83 68.40 57.00
CA GLU A 109 -33.09 69.14 58.06
C GLU A 109 -32.91 68.08 59.22
N VAL A 110 -31.76 67.91 59.90
CA VAL A 110 -31.32 68.55 61.18
C VAL A 110 -32.20 68.25 62.43
N PRO A 111 -31.59 67.75 63.53
CA PRO A 111 -31.34 68.62 64.70
C PRO A 111 -29.85 68.78 65.04
N LEU A 112 -29.47 69.94 65.59
CA LEU A 112 -28.10 70.22 66.03
C LEU A 112 -27.75 69.49 67.34
N LEU A 113 -26.47 69.21 67.52
CA LEU A 113 -25.80 69.37 68.81
C LEU A 113 -24.35 69.81 68.60
N THR A 114 -24.08 71.06 68.92
CA THR A 114 -22.72 71.63 69.01
C THR A 114 -22.05 71.19 70.29
N ASP A 115 -20.76 70.88 70.22
CA ASP A 115 -19.82 71.41 71.23
C ASP A 115 -18.40 71.49 70.66
N LEU A 116 -17.57 72.33 71.27
CA LEU A 116 -16.20 72.62 70.81
C LEU A 116 -15.22 71.56 71.30
N ALA A 117 -14.39 71.04 70.39
CA ALA A 117 -13.23 70.23 70.73
C ALA A 117 -11.94 70.98 70.36
N GLU A 118 -11.00 71.03 71.30
CA GLU A 118 -9.68 71.66 71.17
C GLU A 118 -8.77 70.85 70.23
N PRO A 119 -7.68 71.42 69.68
CA PRO A 119 -6.69 70.64 68.93
C PRO A 119 -6.14 69.51 69.82
N VAL A 120 -6.42 68.27 69.43
CA VAL A 120 -5.90 67.08 70.09
C VAL A 120 -4.37 67.09 69.97
N GLU A 121 -3.66 67.15 71.10
CA GLU A 121 -2.21 66.90 71.08
C GLU A 121 -1.96 65.51 70.50
N GLU A 122 -1.17 65.45 69.43
CA GLU A 122 -0.82 64.21 68.77
C GLU A 122 -0.09 63.27 69.74
N ALA A 123 -0.80 62.21 70.13
CA ALA A 123 -0.28 61.23 71.08
C ALA A 123 0.96 60.53 70.51
N ASP A 124 1.94 60.29 71.39
CA ASP A 124 3.17 59.60 71.03
C ASP A 124 2.83 58.19 70.50
N THR A 125 3.39 57.90 69.32
CA THR A 125 3.18 56.67 68.57
C THR A 125 4.49 56.21 67.95
N TRP A 126 4.52 55.00 67.42
CA TRP A 126 5.73 54.43 66.86
C TRP A 126 5.45 53.50 65.71
N PHE A 127 6.43 53.38 64.83
CA PHE A 127 6.42 52.48 63.69
C PHE A 127 7.72 51.68 63.71
N GLU A 128 7.61 50.35 63.67
CA GLU A 128 8.74 49.44 63.76
C GLU A 128 8.67 48.39 62.65
N VAL A 129 9.80 48.17 62.00
CA VAL A 129 9.98 47.19 60.92
C VAL A 129 11.07 46.23 61.33
N GLU A 130 10.81 44.94 61.20
CA GLU A 130 11.77 43.86 61.43
C GLU A 130 12.09 43.23 60.07
N LEU A 131 13.34 43.36 59.62
CA LEU A 131 13.83 42.93 58.32
C LEU A 131 14.63 41.63 58.47
N VAL A 132 14.16 40.57 57.81
CA VAL A 132 14.75 39.23 57.83
C VAL A 132 14.84 38.64 56.43
N ASP A 133 15.67 37.62 56.25
CA ASP A 133 15.69 36.79 55.04
C ASP A 133 14.69 35.61 55.12
N GLU A 134 14.66 34.74 54.10
CA GLU A 134 13.73 33.61 54.00
C GLU A 134 13.91 32.57 55.11
N ALA A 135 15.14 32.40 55.61
CA ALA A 135 15.47 31.57 56.78
C ALA A 135 15.08 32.26 58.11
N GLY A 136 14.60 33.50 58.06
CA GLY A 136 14.26 34.32 59.21
C GLY A 136 15.47 34.67 60.07
N GLU A 137 16.63 34.89 59.45
CA GLU A 137 17.81 35.52 60.03
C GLU A 137 17.77 37.04 59.78
N PRO A 138 18.19 37.88 60.74
CA PRO A 138 18.08 39.32 60.61
C PRO A 138 18.99 39.91 59.51
N ILE A 139 18.51 41.00 58.90
CA ILE A 139 19.25 41.82 57.93
C ILE A 139 19.53 43.17 58.58
N SER A 140 20.72 43.30 59.18
CA SER A 140 21.20 44.50 59.88
C SER A 140 21.89 45.50 58.94
N GLY A 141 21.92 46.78 59.29
CA GLY A 141 22.68 47.81 58.57
C GLY A 141 21.95 48.44 57.38
N VAL A 142 20.70 48.06 57.11
CA VAL A 142 19.89 48.60 56.00
C VAL A 142 19.19 49.89 56.43
N GLU A 143 19.36 50.98 55.68
CA GLU A 143 18.63 52.23 55.92
C GLU A 143 17.24 52.21 55.28
N LEU A 144 16.21 52.41 56.11
CA LEU A 144 14.81 52.48 55.74
C LEU A 144 14.27 53.91 55.92
N ARG A 145 13.53 54.41 54.93
CA ARG A 145 12.80 55.68 54.98
C ARG A 145 11.34 55.44 55.34
N PHE A 146 10.96 55.91 56.52
CA PHE A 146 9.59 55.93 57.02
C PHE A 146 8.91 57.23 56.57
N THR A 147 7.65 57.13 56.15
CA THR A 147 6.80 58.26 55.77
C THR A 147 5.51 58.18 56.57
N VAL A 148 5.24 59.20 57.40
CA VAL A 148 4.06 59.27 58.28
C VAL A 148 3.49 60.68 58.16
N THR A 149 2.17 60.80 57.97
CA THR A 149 1.43 62.08 57.84
C THR A 149 2.01 63.12 56.86
N GLY A 150 2.90 62.71 55.95
CA GLY A 150 3.60 63.55 54.98
C GLY A 150 5.03 63.97 55.38
N ALA A 151 5.45 63.70 56.62
CA ALA A 151 6.84 63.81 57.06
C ALA A 151 7.63 62.54 56.71
N THR A 152 8.94 62.67 56.50
CA THR A 152 9.85 61.56 56.20
C THR A 152 11.05 61.53 57.14
N GLU A 153 11.31 60.38 57.75
CA GLU A 153 12.49 60.12 58.58
C GLU A 153 13.21 58.85 58.10
N THR A 154 14.48 58.66 58.48
CA THR A 154 15.21 57.42 58.19
C THR A 154 15.72 56.76 59.47
N ALA A 155 15.71 55.43 59.48
CA ALA A 155 16.26 54.60 60.55
C ALA A 155 16.96 53.38 59.94
N THR A 156 18.09 52.98 60.53
CA THR A 156 18.87 51.81 60.11
C THR A 156 18.47 50.57 60.90
N THR A 157 18.41 49.40 60.25
CA THR A 157 18.14 48.13 60.95
C THR A 157 19.29 47.76 61.89
N ASP A 158 18.96 47.42 63.13
CA ASP A 158 19.92 47.03 64.16
C ASP A 158 20.39 45.55 64.01
N GLY A 159 21.18 45.07 64.98
CA GLY A 159 21.66 43.68 65.00
C GLY A 159 20.58 42.60 65.18
N SER A 160 19.33 42.99 65.42
CA SER A 160 18.14 42.12 65.40
C SER A 160 17.27 42.31 64.15
N GLY A 161 17.76 43.07 63.16
CA GLY A 161 17.04 43.40 61.93
C GLY A 161 16.01 44.52 62.11
N LYS A 162 15.96 45.20 63.26
CA LYS A 162 14.89 46.14 63.59
C LYS A 162 15.25 47.59 63.31
N ALA A 163 14.37 48.30 62.60
CA ALA A 163 14.40 49.74 62.44
C ALA A 163 13.09 50.35 62.98
N ARG A 164 13.19 51.48 63.68
CA ARG A 164 12.08 52.09 64.40
C ARG A 164 12.14 53.62 64.31
N ILE A 165 10.99 54.26 64.19
CA ILE A 165 10.80 55.68 64.52
C ILE A 165 9.73 55.84 65.60
N ASP A 166 9.95 56.81 66.50
CA ASP A 166 8.98 57.26 67.49
C ASP A 166 8.53 58.68 67.09
N THR A 167 7.23 58.86 66.84
CA THR A 167 6.68 60.07 66.21
C THR A 167 5.34 60.46 66.85
N LYS A 168 4.75 61.58 66.41
CA LYS A 168 3.47 62.09 66.90
C LYS A 168 2.40 61.94 65.83
N GLY A 169 1.27 61.33 66.19
CA GLY A 169 0.13 61.17 65.30
C GLY A 169 0.30 60.11 64.20
N GLY A 170 -0.78 59.86 63.47
CA GLY A 170 -0.86 58.84 62.42
C GLY A 170 -1.11 57.41 62.94
N SER A 171 -2.11 56.73 62.37
CA SER A 171 -2.37 55.30 62.60
C SER A 171 -1.66 54.39 61.60
N PHE A 172 -1.34 54.93 60.42
CA PHE A 172 -0.66 54.24 59.33
C PHE A 172 0.44 55.12 58.75
N GLY A 173 1.47 54.47 58.19
CA GLY A 173 2.54 55.10 57.42
C GLY A 173 3.03 54.16 56.33
N SER A 174 4.10 54.54 55.64
CA SER A 174 4.76 53.67 54.67
C SER A 174 6.28 53.69 54.80
N VAL A 175 6.91 52.51 54.77
CA VAL A 175 8.37 52.38 54.75
C VAL A 175 8.88 52.06 53.34
N SER A 176 10.05 52.57 52.97
CA SER A 176 10.72 52.31 51.70
C SER A 176 12.23 52.14 51.92
N PHE A 177 12.91 51.37 51.08
CA PHE A 177 14.35 51.17 51.21
C PHE A 177 15.12 52.38 50.64
N VAL A 178 16.09 52.92 51.38
CA VAL A 178 16.89 54.06 50.89
C VAL A 178 17.86 53.62 49.77
N SER A 179 18.34 52.37 49.85
CA SER A 179 19.09 51.71 48.79
C SER A 179 18.73 50.22 48.72
N PRO A 180 18.04 49.77 47.66
CA PRO A 180 17.82 48.33 47.41
C PRO A 180 19.11 47.53 47.32
N ASP A 181 20.19 48.12 46.80
CA ASP A 181 21.49 47.45 46.67
C ASP A 181 22.19 47.23 48.03
N ALA A 182 21.83 48.00 49.07
CA ALA A 182 22.30 47.75 50.43
C ALA A 182 21.64 46.51 51.05
N VAL A 183 20.37 46.21 50.72
CA VAL A 183 19.71 44.95 51.09
C VAL A 183 20.36 43.80 50.34
N ARG A 184 20.41 43.93 49.00
CA ARG A 184 20.94 42.95 48.05
C ARG A 184 22.28 42.38 48.51
N LYS A 185 23.24 43.25 48.84
CA LYS A 185 24.60 42.89 49.25
C LYS A 185 24.65 41.97 50.47
N GLU A 186 23.69 42.07 51.39
CA GLU A 186 23.65 41.30 52.62
C GLU A 186 22.84 39.99 52.49
N VAL A 187 22.13 39.79 51.37
CA VAL A 187 21.31 38.58 51.08
C VAL A 187 21.83 37.74 49.91
N GLU A 188 22.39 38.33 48.84
CA GLU A 188 22.94 37.57 47.70
C GLU A 188 23.97 36.49 48.14
N PRO A 189 24.93 36.77 49.06
CA PRO A 189 25.85 35.74 49.56
C PRO A 189 25.17 34.65 50.42
N ARG A 190 23.97 34.91 50.96
CA ARG A 190 23.19 33.91 51.70
C ARG A 190 22.39 32.99 50.77
N TRP A 191 22.19 33.40 49.52
CA TRP A 191 21.47 32.67 48.48
C TRP A 191 22.39 31.84 47.57
N GLU A 192 23.70 31.85 47.79
CA GLU A 192 24.66 30.90 47.19
C GLU A 192 24.35 29.43 47.55
N VAL A 193 23.55 29.21 48.62
CA VAL A 193 23.02 27.90 49.03
C VAL A 193 21.54 28.06 49.35
N LEU A 194 20.68 27.17 48.83
CA LEU A 194 19.25 27.19 49.13
C LEU A 194 18.99 26.82 50.61
N ARG A 195 18.15 27.60 51.29
CA ARG A 195 17.79 27.41 52.71
C ARG A 195 16.28 27.19 52.87
N GLU A 196 15.88 26.40 53.87
CA GLU A 196 14.46 26.15 54.14
C GLU A 196 13.74 27.42 54.63
N PRO A 197 12.61 27.84 54.01
CA PRO A 197 11.86 29.00 54.46
C PRO A 197 11.25 28.80 55.85
N LYS A 198 11.51 29.75 56.76
CA LYS A 198 11.05 29.65 58.15
C LYS A 198 9.58 30.04 58.27
N ALA A 199 8.79 29.17 58.91
CA ALA A 199 7.39 29.45 59.20
C ALA A 199 7.24 30.65 60.16
N VAL A 200 6.39 31.60 59.78
CA VAL A 200 6.09 32.82 60.56
C VAL A 200 4.67 32.70 61.11
N ALA A 201 4.51 32.89 62.43
CA ALA A 201 3.21 32.94 63.10
C ALA A 201 2.49 34.29 62.88
N ASP A 202 1.22 34.40 63.31
CA ASP A 202 0.33 35.56 63.12
C ASP A 202 0.98 36.92 63.42
N ARG A 203 1.57 37.53 62.38
CA ARG A 203 2.20 38.84 62.36
C ARG A 203 1.82 39.53 61.07
N VAL A 204 1.64 40.85 61.10
CA VAL A 204 1.52 41.64 59.87
C VAL A 204 2.87 41.57 59.15
N LEU A 205 2.86 41.04 57.92
CA LEU A 205 4.08 40.72 57.18
C LEU A 205 4.01 41.14 55.71
N SER A 206 5.18 41.28 55.08
CA SER A 206 5.33 41.46 53.64
C SER A 206 6.53 40.67 53.13
N ARG A 207 6.31 39.82 52.13
CA ARG A 207 7.34 39.05 51.42
C ARG A 207 7.77 39.84 50.18
N LEU A 208 9.07 40.02 49.97
CA LEU A 208 9.63 40.85 48.88
C LEU A 208 10.84 40.19 48.22
N GLY A 209 10.72 39.86 46.94
CA GLY A 209 11.89 39.62 46.08
C GLY A 209 12.58 40.93 45.69
N ILE A 210 13.83 40.85 45.20
CA ILE A 210 14.71 42.01 44.92
C ILE A 210 14.02 43.14 44.15
N ARG A 211 13.24 42.82 43.09
CA ARG A 211 12.55 43.81 42.24
C ARG A 211 11.51 44.64 43.02
N ALA A 212 10.93 44.11 44.10
CA ALA A 212 9.91 44.79 44.91
C ALA A 212 10.48 45.76 45.96
N LEU A 213 11.80 45.72 46.23
CA LEU A 213 12.48 46.60 47.20
C LEU A 213 12.47 48.09 46.80
N ALA A 214 12.12 48.42 45.55
CA ALA A 214 11.90 49.79 45.09
C ALA A 214 10.52 50.37 45.50
N GLY A 215 9.61 49.53 46.01
CA GLY A 215 8.27 49.94 46.46
C GLY A 215 8.24 50.54 47.88
N ALA A 216 7.07 50.99 48.28
CA ALA A 216 6.77 51.39 49.66
C ALA A 216 5.77 50.39 50.28
N ILE A 217 6.05 49.93 51.50
CA ILE A 217 5.27 48.98 52.27
C ILE A 217 4.39 49.75 53.24
N SER A 218 3.07 49.52 53.25
CA SER A 218 2.17 50.10 54.25
C SER A 218 2.39 49.44 55.62
N ILE A 219 2.48 50.25 56.67
CA ILE A 219 2.74 49.81 58.06
C ILE A 219 1.77 50.47 59.04
N GLU A 220 1.40 49.76 60.11
CA GLU A 220 0.49 50.22 61.14
C GLU A 220 1.26 50.69 62.39
N SER A 221 0.74 51.73 63.06
CA SER A 221 1.36 52.27 64.27
C SER A 221 1.22 51.28 65.43
N LYS A 222 2.27 51.14 66.25
CA LYS A 222 2.32 50.25 67.42
C LYS A 222 2.29 48.74 67.09
N VAL A 223 2.56 48.38 65.83
CA VAL A 223 2.75 47.01 65.35
C VAL A 223 4.15 46.86 64.77
N THR A 224 4.88 45.78 65.11
CA THR A 224 6.16 45.45 64.45
C THR A 224 5.90 44.68 63.17
N HIS A 225 5.93 45.39 62.04
CA HIS A 225 5.72 44.81 60.71
C HIS A 225 6.94 43.96 60.29
N LEU A 226 6.72 42.70 59.92
CA LEU A 226 7.81 41.83 59.46
C LEU A 226 8.00 41.98 57.94
N VAL A 227 9.22 42.23 57.49
CA VAL A 227 9.57 42.22 56.07
C VAL A 227 10.54 41.07 55.82
N VAL A 228 10.09 40.10 55.02
CA VAL A 228 10.86 38.93 54.62
C VAL A 228 11.40 39.18 53.22
N VAL A 229 12.72 39.19 53.06
CA VAL A 229 13.39 39.31 51.76
C VAL A 229 13.63 37.90 51.22
N GLU A 230 13.14 37.64 50.01
CA GLU A 230 13.13 36.28 49.43
C GLU A 230 14.04 36.17 48.20
N PRO A 231 14.67 35.01 47.97
CA PRO A 231 15.54 34.79 46.81
C PRO A 231 14.76 34.93 45.49
N PRO A 232 15.43 35.37 44.41
CA PRO A 232 14.85 35.40 43.07
C PRO A 232 14.77 33.96 42.52
N LEU A 233 13.75 33.22 42.94
CA LEU A 233 13.43 31.91 42.37
C LEU A 233 12.77 32.10 41.00
N GLY A 234 13.28 31.38 40.01
CA GLY A 234 12.76 31.29 38.66
C GLY A 234 12.23 29.88 38.35
N LYS A 235 12.31 29.50 37.08
CA LYS A 235 12.01 28.13 36.63
C LYS A 235 12.90 27.68 35.48
N ILE A 236 13.10 26.39 35.35
CA ILE A 236 13.66 25.76 34.15
C ILE A 236 12.47 25.14 33.40
N PHE A 237 12.12 25.72 32.26
CA PHE A 237 11.12 25.18 31.33
C PHE A 237 11.78 25.03 29.96
N MET A 238 11.85 23.81 29.45
CA MET A 238 12.55 23.49 28.19
C MET A 238 11.71 22.54 27.32
N GLU A 239 11.88 22.63 26.00
CA GLU A 239 11.39 21.67 25.02
C GLU A 239 12.60 21.08 24.31
N LEU A 240 12.78 19.75 24.44
CA LEU A 240 13.91 19.03 23.90
C LEU A 240 13.53 18.38 22.57
N ARG A 241 14.31 18.66 21.54
CA ARG A 241 14.13 18.13 20.19
C ARG A 241 15.41 17.50 19.68
N ASP A 242 15.30 16.67 18.66
CA ASP A 242 16.46 16.23 17.88
C ASP A 242 17.16 17.42 17.21
N ARG A 243 18.37 17.20 16.68
CA ARG A 243 19.14 18.26 16.04
C ARG A 243 18.47 18.85 14.77
N SER A 244 17.57 18.14 14.09
CA SER A 244 16.77 18.70 12.98
C SER A 244 15.59 19.56 13.45
N GLY A 245 15.21 19.48 14.74
CA GLY A 245 14.06 20.19 15.32
C GLY A 245 12.70 19.59 14.94
N GLN A 246 12.67 18.46 14.23
CA GLN A 246 11.43 17.80 13.80
C GLN A 246 10.86 16.86 14.86
N VAL A 247 11.73 16.12 15.54
CA VAL A 247 11.37 15.06 16.49
C VAL A 247 11.43 15.59 17.91
N LEU A 248 10.40 15.28 18.71
CA LEU A 248 10.37 15.56 20.14
C LEU A 248 11.12 14.44 20.88
N LEU A 249 12.06 14.81 21.77
CA LEU A 249 12.76 13.84 22.60
C LEU A 249 11.88 13.45 23.79
N ARG A 250 10.88 12.60 23.57
CA ARG A 250 9.92 12.08 24.57
C ARG A 250 10.55 11.01 25.46
N ASP A 251 10.16 10.95 26.73
CA ASP A 251 10.57 9.93 27.72
C ASP A 251 12.11 9.76 27.86
N GLN A 252 12.91 10.74 27.45
CA GLN A 252 14.37 10.67 27.55
C GLN A 252 14.82 11.06 28.95
N ALA A 253 15.75 10.30 29.52
CA ALA A 253 16.27 10.56 30.85
C ALA A 253 17.16 11.80 30.84
N TYR A 254 17.03 12.66 31.86
CA TYR A 254 17.86 13.85 31.99
C TYR A 254 18.30 14.10 33.43
N ARG A 255 19.45 14.78 33.53
CA ARG A 255 20.03 15.31 34.75
C ARG A 255 20.45 16.75 34.51
N ILE A 256 20.15 17.64 35.44
CA ILE A 256 20.54 19.05 35.40
C ILE A 256 21.36 19.35 36.65
N GLU A 257 22.57 19.82 36.47
CA GLU A 257 23.52 20.11 37.54
C GLU A 257 23.85 21.61 37.62
N GLY A 258 23.93 22.15 38.82
CA GLY A 258 24.17 23.56 39.11
C GLY A 258 24.00 23.83 40.62
N PRO A 259 23.53 25.02 41.04
CA PRO A 259 23.20 25.31 42.45
C PRO A 259 22.23 24.33 43.14
N GLN A 260 21.45 23.58 42.35
CA GLN A 260 20.76 22.37 42.80
C GLN A 260 20.83 21.30 41.70
N THR A 261 20.72 20.02 42.05
CA THR A 261 20.59 18.92 41.08
C THR A 261 19.12 18.61 40.85
N LEU A 262 18.71 18.45 39.60
CA LEU A 262 17.35 18.06 39.19
C LEU A 262 17.44 16.89 38.21
N GLU A 263 16.53 15.92 38.32
CA GLU A 263 16.52 14.72 37.47
C GLU A 263 15.09 14.36 37.07
N GLY A 264 14.93 13.65 35.97
CA GLY A 264 13.62 13.19 35.49
C GLY A 264 13.66 12.57 34.11
N ARG A 265 12.49 12.44 33.49
CA ARG A 265 12.30 12.12 32.07
C ARG A 265 11.41 13.18 31.43
N THR A 266 11.57 13.42 30.13
CA THR A 266 10.73 14.35 29.37
C THR A 266 9.31 13.83 29.18
N ASP A 267 8.34 14.74 29.07
CA ASP A 267 6.94 14.42 28.76
C ASP A 267 6.70 14.09 27.28
N ASP A 268 5.44 13.83 26.94
CA ASP A 268 4.99 13.56 25.57
C ASP A 268 5.23 14.73 24.58
N ASP A 269 5.32 15.96 25.05
CA ASP A 269 5.68 17.09 24.21
C ASP A 269 7.22 17.28 24.14
N GLY A 270 8.00 16.33 24.66
CA GLY A 270 9.46 16.41 24.76
C GLY A 270 9.93 17.46 25.78
N ARG A 271 9.05 17.92 26.67
CA ARG A 271 9.33 19.02 27.60
C ARG A 271 9.75 18.54 28.98
N LEU A 272 10.34 19.47 29.72
CA LEU A 272 10.58 19.36 31.15
C LEU A 272 10.34 20.71 31.84
N LEU A 273 9.78 20.67 33.05
CA LEU A 273 9.46 21.84 33.86
C LEU A 273 9.88 21.61 35.32
N HIS A 274 10.70 22.50 35.85
CA HIS A 274 11.03 22.61 37.27
C HIS A 274 10.81 24.06 37.71
N GLU A 275 9.95 24.28 38.70
CA GLU A 275 9.65 25.61 39.26
C GLU A 275 10.31 25.82 40.62
N GLY A 276 10.49 27.08 41.03
CA GLY A 276 11.17 27.41 42.28
C GLY A 276 12.70 27.26 42.22
N VAL A 277 13.27 27.34 41.02
CA VAL A 277 14.71 27.10 40.77
C VAL A 277 15.53 28.35 41.14
N PRO A 278 16.58 28.24 41.97
CA PRO A 278 17.50 29.35 42.23
C PRO A 278 18.17 29.89 40.96
N ALA A 279 18.51 31.18 40.94
CA ALA A 279 19.29 31.75 39.84
C ALA A 279 20.75 31.27 39.90
N GLY A 280 21.31 30.84 38.76
CA GLY A 280 22.72 30.46 38.62
C GLY A 280 23.00 29.74 37.31
N ASP A 281 24.23 29.28 37.14
CA ASP A 281 24.66 28.50 35.97
C ASP A 281 24.26 27.01 36.14
N TYR A 282 23.57 26.46 35.15
CA TYR A 282 23.14 25.06 35.11
C TYR A 282 23.57 24.38 33.80
N GLN A 283 23.92 23.09 33.87
CA GLN A 283 24.16 22.21 32.73
C GLN A 283 23.12 21.09 32.72
N LEU A 284 22.40 20.94 31.61
CA LEU A 284 21.62 19.75 31.28
C LEU A 284 22.56 18.70 30.69
N THR A 285 22.39 17.44 31.08
CA THR A 285 22.80 16.26 30.33
C THR A 285 21.54 15.44 30.04
N VAL A 286 21.37 15.05 28.77
CA VAL A 286 20.29 14.16 28.30
C VAL A 286 20.93 12.84 27.90
N THR A 287 20.41 11.74 28.44
CA THR A 287 20.75 10.38 28.02
C THR A 287 19.70 9.93 27.03
N VAL A 288 20.12 9.61 25.80
CA VAL A 288 19.23 9.24 24.70
C VAL A 288 19.38 7.74 24.40
N GLU A 289 18.29 6.99 24.56
CA GLU A 289 18.23 5.56 24.28
C GLU A 289 17.68 5.30 22.87
N ILE A 290 18.48 4.70 21.99
CA ILE A 290 18.10 4.33 20.63
C ILE A 290 17.97 2.81 20.55
N ARG A 291 16.75 2.30 20.35
CA ARG A 291 16.49 0.88 20.08
C ARG A 291 16.36 0.65 18.58
N THR A 292 17.13 -0.29 18.05
CA THR A 292 17.16 -0.66 16.63
C THR A 292 16.21 -1.81 16.29
N ARG A 293 15.92 -2.68 17.28
CA ARG A 293 14.89 -3.73 17.27
C ARG A 293 14.32 -3.88 18.69
N GLU A 294 13.19 -4.57 18.83
CA GLU A 294 12.51 -4.76 20.12
C GLU A 294 13.36 -5.57 21.13
N ASP A 295 14.11 -6.56 20.66
CA ASP A 295 15.01 -7.42 21.46
C ASP A 295 16.48 -6.93 21.55
N ALA A 296 16.82 -5.79 20.95
CA ALA A 296 18.20 -5.28 20.91
C ALA A 296 18.58 -4.47 22.16
N GLU A 297 19.84 -4.56 22.61
CA GLU A 297 20.37 -3.63 23.62
C GLU A 297 20.34 -2.19 23.06
N PRO A 298 19.80 -1.20 23.80
CA PRO A 298 19.73 0.17 23.31
C PRO A 298 21.12 0.79 23.19
N ILE A 299 21.37 1.50 22.09
CA ILE A 299 22.52 2.39 21.96
C ILE A 299 22.25 3.62 22.84
N VAL A 300 23.20 3.98 23.70
CA VAL A 300 23.04 5.06 24.68
C VAL A 300 24.07 6.16 24.43
N ASP A 301 23.59 7.34 24.04
CA ASP A 301 24.40 8.55 23.85
C ASP A 301 24.08 9.60 24.94
N GLU A 302 25.07 10.39 25.35
CA GLU A 302 24.89 11.52 26.29
C GLU A 302 25.17 12.88 25.62
N TYR A 303 24.27 13.84 25.81
CA TYR A 303 24.32 15.17 25.21
C TYR A 303 24.18 16.27 26.28
N SER A 304 25.18 17.16 26.40
CA SER A 304 25.16 18.25 27.39
C SER A 304 24.85 19.63 26.78
N SER A 305 24.18 20.51 27.54
CA SER A 305 23.78 21.85 27.11
C SER A 305 23.63 22.85 28.28
N PRO A 306 24.05 24.12 28.14
CA PRO A 306 23.80 25.14 29.15
C PRO A 306 22.31 25.48 29.26
N VAL A 307 21.84 25.62 30.50
CA VAL A 307 20.44 25.93 30.85
C VAL A 307 20.35 27.34 31.43
N VAL A 308 19.35 28.10 31.00
CA VAL A 308 19.02 29.41 31.58
C VAL A 308 17.85 29.25 32.54
N VAL A 309 17.86 29.95 33.68
CA VAL A 309 16.72 30.04 34.57
C VAL A 309 15.82 31.21 34.12
N LEU A 310 14.56 30.92 33.87
CA LEU A 310 13.54 31.86 33.38
C LEU A 310 12.85 32.62 34.52
N ASP A 311 12.25 33.77 34.22
CA ASP A 311 11.34 34.41 35.18
C ASP A 311 10.09 33.51 35.38
N PRO A 312 9.50 33.41 36.58
CA PRO A 312 8.37 32.52 36.83
C PRO A 312 7.16 32.73 35.90
N GLY A 313 6.98 33.95 35.39
CA GLY A 313 5.90 34.33 34.47
C GLY A 313 6.10 33.91 33.01
N ASP A 314 7.28 33.42 32.61
CA ASP A 314 7.57 33.09 31.22
C ASP A 314 6.75 31.87 30.76
N ALA A 315 5.86 32.07 29.79
CA ALA A 315 4.92 31.04 29.32
C ALA A 315 5.48 30.14 28.21
N THR A 316 6.70 30.42 27.72
CA THR A 316 7.31 29.74 26.56
C THR A 316 8.49 28.89 27.02
N PRO A 317 8.59 27.61 26.60
CA PRO A 317 9.75 26.79 26.92
C PRO A 317 10.98 27.24 26.13
N GLN A 318 12.16 27.05 26.72
CA GLN A 318 13.41 27.14 25.96
C GLN A 318 13.54 25.94 25.04
N LEU A 319 13.53 26.18 23.72
CA LEU A 319 13.89 25.14 22.76
C LEU A 319 15.37 24.74 22.92
N ARG A 320 15.64 23.43 22.87
CA ARG A 320 16.97 22.84 22.79
C ARG A 320 16.95 21.70 21.78
N CYS A 321 17.52 21.94 20.60
CA CYS A 321 17.81 20.88 19.63
C CYS A 321 19.13 20.20 20.03
N LEU A 322 19.02 18.99 20.57
CA LEU A 322 20.09 18.13 21.07
C LEU A 322 19.96 16.76 20.38
N ALA A 323 20.80 15.79 20.73
CA ALA A 323 20.83 14.45 20.12
C ALA A 323 21.15 14.42 18.61
N ALA A 324 22.29 13.81 18.28
CA ALA A 324 22.63 13.45 16.92
C ALA A 324 22.08 12.05 16.61
N VAL A 325 20.75 11.88 16.64
CA VAL A 325 20.11 10.61 16.23
C VAL A 325 20.53 10.35 14.78
N PRO A 326 21.30 9.26 14.49
CA PRO A 326 21.90 9.07 13.18
C PRO A 326 20.82 8.62 12.18
N ARG A 327 20.18 9.59 11.52
CA ARG A 327 19.20 9.35 10.47
C ARG A 327 19.88 8.89 9.18
N VAL A 328 20.37 7.65 9.18
CA VAL A 328 20.54 6.92 7.93
C VAL A 328 19.13 6.71 7.35
N ARG A 329 18.89 7.14 6.11
CA ARG A 329 17.66 6.80 5.40
C ARG A 329 17.98 5.71 4.39
N LEU A 330 17.23 4.60 4.42
CA LEU A 330 17.38 3.52 3.46
C LEU A 330 16.21 3.54 2.47
N ALA A 331 16.55 3.70 1.18
CA ALA A 331 15.69 3.27 0.09
C ALA A 331 16.23 1.92 -0.43
N ARG A 332 15.52 0.83 -0.18
CA ARG A 332 15.86 -0.51 -0.68
C ARG A 332 15.13 -0.78 -1.98
N LEU A 333 15.88 -1.17 -3.00
CA LEU A 333 15.36 -1.51 -4.32
C LEU A 333 15.67 -2.99 -4.57
N ARG A 334 14.65 -3.82 -4.81
CA ARG A 334 14.76 -5.29 -4.96
C ARG A 334 14.23 -5.75 -6.32
N GLY A 335 14.53 -6.98 -6.74
CA GLY A 335 13.93 -7.59 -7.93
C GLY A 335 14.66 -7.28 -9.23
N LEU A 336 13.91 -6.89 -10.27
CA LEU A 336 14.41 -6.75 -11.64
C LEU A 336 15.14 -5.40 -11.87
N LEU A 337 16.18 -5.15 -11.08
CA LEU A 337 17.09 -4.01 -11.26
C LEU A 337 18.15 -4.26 -12.31
N PHE A 338 18.73 -5.45 -12.29
CA PHE A 338 19.85 -5.86 -13.13
C PHE A 338 19.58 -7.24 -13.71
N ASP A 339 20.23 -7.51 -14.83
CA ASP A 339 20.21 -8.81 -15.47
C ASP A 339 21.31 -9.75 -14.92
N THR A 340 21.16 -11.04 -15.20
CA THR A 340 22.09 -12.12 -14.85
C THR A 340 23.50 -11.82 -15.35
N ASN A 341 24.50 -11.84 -14.46
CA ASN A 341 25.89 -11.44 -14.75
C ASN A 341 26.07 -9.99 -15.27
N LYS A 342 25.06 -9.10 -15.19
CA LYS A 342 25.15 -7.71 -15.66
C LYS A 342 25.09 -6.69 -14.52
N CYS A 343 25.67 -5.53 -14.81
CA CYS A 343 25.48 -4.27 -14.10
C CYS A 343 24.56 -3.28 -14.85
N PHE A 344 24.00 -3.64 -16.01
CA PHE A 344 23.06 -2.77 -16.75
C PHE A 344 21.78 -2.55 -15.94
N LEU A 345 21.43 -1.28 -15.68
CA LEU A 345 20.22 -0.92 -14.94
C LEU A 345 18.99 -1.00 -15.85
N LEU A 346 18.15 -2.01 -15.60
CA LEU A 346 17.02 -2.38 -16.44
C LEU A 346 15.92 -1.30 -16.48
N PRO A 347 15.11 -1.22 -17.55
CA PRO A 347 14.07 -0.20 -17.67
C PRO A 347 12.98 -0.30 -16.59
N THR A 348 12.79 -1.51 -16.05
CA THR A 348 12.00 -1.81 -14.86
C THR A 348 12.42 -1.00 -13.63
N ALA A 349 13.69 -0.63 -13.49
CA ALA A 349 14.20 0.14 -12.35
C ALA A 349 13.92 1.66 -12.44
N LEU A 350 13.48 2.17 -13.59
CA LEU A 350 13.27 3.62 -13.80
C LEU A 350 12.22 4.25 -12.85
N PRO A 351 11.11 3.60 -12.48
CA PRO A 351 10.20 4.12 -11.44
C PRO A 351 10.89 4.23 -10.07
N ALA A 352 11.67 3.21 -9.69
CA ALA A 352 12.43 3.18 -8.44
C ALA A 352 13.50 4.28 -8.38
N MET A 353 14.25 4.50 -9.47
CA MET A 353 15.20 5.63 -9.59
C MET A 353 14.52 6.98 -9.37
N ARG A 354 13.40 7.23 -10.07
CA ARG A 354 12.60 8.46 -9.90
C ARG A 354 12.12 8.68 -8.46
N SER A 355 11.87 7.61 -7.71
CA SER A 355 11.45 7.67 -6.31
C SER A 355 12.64 7.92 -5.37
N ALA A 356 13.72 7.17 -5.51
CA ALA A 356 14.97 7.39 -4.77
C ALA A 356 15.51 8.81 -4.99
N ARG A 357 15.41 9.35 -6.21
CA ARG A 357 15.79 10.73 -6.53
C ARG A 357 14.89 11.78 -5.87
N LYS A 358 13.59 11.53 -5.70
CA LYS A 358 12.71 12.42 -4.91
C LYS A 358 13.11 12.43 -3.44
N ILE A 359 13.49 11.26 -2.89
CA ILE A 359 14.01 11.14 -1.53
C ILE A 359 15.32 11.93 -1.40
N TRP A 360 16.26 11.78 -2.33
CA TRP A 360 17.51 12.54 -2.29
C TRP A 360 17.26 14.06 -2.30
N ARG A 361 16.38 14.55 -3.19
CA ARG A 361 15.97 15.97 -3.22
C ARG A 361 15.31 16.45 -1.93
N SER A 362 14.55 15.61 -1.22
CA SER A 362 13.90 16.00 0.04
C SER A 362 14.85 15.99 1.25
N LEU A 363 15.99 15.31 1.15
CA LEU A 363 17.00 15.19 2.21
C LEU A 363 18.23 16.08 1.99
N ASN A 364 18.50 16.54 0.76
CA ASN A 364 19.69 17.29 0.38
C ASN A 364 19.96 18.52 1.30
N PRO A 365 21.18 18.68 1.87
CA PRO A 365 22.43 17.98 1.54
C PRO A 365 22.73 16.72 2.38
N VAL A 366 22.85 15.58 1.68
CA VAL A 366 23.24 14.26 2.23
C VAL A 366 24.33 13.63 1.39
N GLU A 367 25.24 12.88 2.01
CA GLU A 367 26.06 11.90 1.27
C GLU A 367 25.19 10.70 0.91
N LEU A 368 25.31 10.17 -0.31
CA LEU A 368 24.67 8.93 -0.71
C LEU A 368 25.70 7.79 -0.78
N LEU A 369 25.43 6.69 -0.10
CA LEU A 369 26.08 5.41 -0.34
C LEU A 369 25.14 4.51 -1.14
N VAL A 370 25.64 3.93 -2.24
CA VAL A 370 24.99 2.85 -2.97
C VAL A 370 25.68 1.53 -2.62
N ALA A 371 25.00 0.67 -1.87
CA ALA A 371 25.41 -0.70 -1.63
C ALA A 371 24.75 -1.62 -2.68
N GLY A 372 25.55 -2.39 -3.41
CA GLY A 372 25.07 -3.36 -4.40
C GLY A 372 25.22 -4.79 -3.89
N HIS A 373 24.27 -5.67 -4.23
CA HIS A 373 24.25 -7.07 -3.83
C HIS A 373 24.11 -8.05 -5.01
N THR A 374 24.37 -9.32 -4.73
CA THR A 374 24.04 -10.48 -5.58
C THR A 374 23.30 -11.53 -4.75
N ASP A 375 22.61 -12.43 -5.45
CA ASP A 375 22.19 -13.74 -4.95
C ASP A 375 23.41 -14.66 -4.67
N THR A 376 23.15 -15.89 -4.19
CA THR A 376 24.18 -16.90 -3.89
C THR A 376 24.45 -17.88 -5.04
N THR A 377 23.97 -17.63 -6.27
CA THR A 377 24.11 -18.59 -7.41
C THR A 377 25.47 -18.51 -8.15
N GLY A 378 26.50 -17.93 -7.53
CA GLY A 378 27.79 -17.66 -8.16
C GLY A 378 28.94 -17.71 -7.17
N GLU A 379 30.16 -17.96 -7.66
CA GLU A 379 31.35 -17.89 -6.79
C GLU A 379 31.59 -16.45 -6.30
N PRO A 380 32.07 -16.23 -5.05
CA PRO A 380 32.45 -14.92 -4.54
C PRO A 380 33.37 -14.11 -5.48
N ALA A 381 34.25 -14.79 -6.21
CA ALA A 381 35.16 -14.18 -7.19
C ALA A 381 34.45 -13.54 -8.41
N ILE A 382 33.18 -13.86 -8.63
CA ILE A 382 32.28 -13.27 -9.63
C ILE A 382 31.34 -12.28 -8.93
N ASN A 383 30.75 -12.68 -7.81
CA ASN A 383 29.75 -11.90 -7.07
C ASN A 383 30.30 -10.59 -6.47
N ASP A 384 31.51 -10.61 -5.88
CA ASP A 384 32.16 -9.42 -5.33
C ASP A 384 32.32 -8.30 -6.37
N PRO A 385 33.03 -8.49 -7.51
CA PRO A 385 33.17 -7.44 -8.51
C PRO A 385 31.83 -7.07 -9.16
N LEU A 386 30.92 -8.03 -9.41
CA LEU A 386 29.62 -7.75 -10.01
C LEU A 386 28.76 -6.83 -9.13
N SER A 387 28.76 -7.03 -7.81
CA SER A 387 28.02 -6.19 -6.86
C SER A 387 28.54 -4.74 -6.82
N GLU A 388 29.86 -4.56 -6.89
CA GLU A 388 30.52 -3.25 -6.97
C GLU A 388 30.29 -2.58 -8.34
N GLU A 389 30.26 -3.35 -9.43
CA GLU A 389 29.89 -2.85 -10.77
C GLU A 389 28.42 -2.41 -10.82
N ARG A 390 27.51 -3.14 -10.17
CA ARG A 390 26.08 -2.77 -10.02
C ARG A 390 25.93 -1.45 -9.24
N ALA A 391 26.62 -1.30 -8.12
CA ALA A 391 26.63 -0.05 -7.36
C ALA A 391 27.18 1.14 -8.18
N LYS A 392 28.26 0.92 -8.94
CA LYS A 392 28.83 1.93 -9.87
C LYS A 392 27.91 2.29 -11.02
N SER A 393 27.16 1.33 -11.55
CA SER A 393 26.19 1.58 -12.62
C SER A 393 25.04 2.48 -12.16
N VAL A 394 24.51 2.25 -10.95
CA VAL A 394 23.50 3.12 -10.32
C VAL A 394 24.06 4.50 -10.00
N LYS A 395 25.29 4.59 -9.46
CA LYS A 395 25.99 5.88 -9.27
C LYS A 395 26.09 6.65 -10.59
N ALA A 396 26.61 6.02 -11.64
CA ALA A 396 26.78 6.65 -12.95
C ALA A 396 25.43 7.05 -13.59
N PHE A 397 24.37 6.30 -13.35
CA PHE A 397 23.01 6.67 -13.78
C PHE A 397 22.50 7.92 -13.04
N LEU A 398 22.71 8.01 -11.72
CA LEU A 398 22.30 9.16 -10.90
C LEU A 398 23.18 10.41 -11.05
N GLU A 399 24.39 10.27 -11.62
CA GLU A 399 25.33 11.36 -11.93
C GLU A 399 25.30 11.77 -13.42
N ASP A 400 24.44 11.15 -14.23
CA ASP A 400 24.37 11.32 -15.69
C ASP A 400 25.72 11.01 -16.40
N ASP A 401 26.56 10.12 -15.84
CA ASP A 401 27.88 9.76 -16.37
C ASP A 401 27.77 8.72 -17.51
N VAL A 402 27.43 9.27 -18.67
CA VAL A 402 27.40 8.56 -19.96
C VAL A 402 28.76 7.95 -20.32
N ASP A 403 29.90 8.49 -19.85
CA ASP A 403 31.22 7.93 -20.16
C ASP A 403 31.52 6.66 -19.35
N ALA A 404 31.13 6.63 -18.07
CA ALA A 404 31.20 5.41 -17.25
C ALA A 404 30.35 4.28 -17.80
N TRP A 405 29.10 4.56 -18.22
CA TRP A 405 28.24 3.55 -18.86
C TRP A 405 28.79 3.06 -20.21
N LEU A 406 29.33 3.96 -21.04
CA LEU A 406 29.89 3.56 -22.34
C LEU A 406 31.10 2.62 -22.23
N ALA A 407 31.85 2.65 -21.14
CA ALA A 407 33.00 1.77 -20.93
C ALA A 407 32.63 0.28 -20.89
N GLN A 408 31.43 -0.08 -20.43
CA GLN A 408 31.01 -1.48 -20.27
C GLN A 408 30.76 -2.21 -21.62
N TYR A 409 30.65 -1.48 -22.73
CA TYR A 409 30.63 -2.06 -24.08
C TYR A 409 32.01 -2.54 -24.56
N ASP A 410 33.10 -2.07 -23.92
CA ASP A 410 34.49 -2.47 -24.20
C ASP A 410 35.03 -3.47 -23.15
N ALA A 411 34.21 -3.87 -22.17
CA ALA A 411 34.51 -4.94 -21.21
C ALA A 411 34.66 -6.32 -21.87
N ALA A 412 35.06 -7.33 -21.08
CA ALA A 412 35.30 -8.70 -21.55
C ALA A 412 34.42 -9.73 -20.83
N GLY A 413 34.12 -10.85 -21.50
CA GLY A 413 33.26 -11.90 -20.94
C GLY A 413 31.78 -11.53 -20.95
N SER A 414 31.01 -12.17 -20.06
CA SER A 414 29.55 -12.07 -19.97
C SER A 414 29.02 -10.72 -19.46
N SER A 415 29.78 -10.00 -18.64
CA SER A 415 29.38 -8.69 -18.10
C SER A 415 29.38 -7.55 -19.13
N ARG A 416 30.01 -7.79 -20.30
CA ARG A 416 30.07 -6.85 -21.42
C ARG A 416 28.69 -6.53 -21.99
N TRP A 417 28.44 -5.26 -22.33
CA TRP A 417 27.21 -4.82 -23.01
C TRP A 417 27.31 -4.88 -24.54
N GLY A 418 26.17 -5.00 -25.20
CA GLY A 418 26.03 -5.16 -26.65
C GLY A 418 24.64 -4.80 -27.16
N GLY A 419 24.17 -5.51 -28.19
CA GLY A 419 22.87 -5.26 -28.84
C GLY A 419 21.66 -5.43 -27.90
N ARG A 420 21.83 -6.16 -26.80
CA ARG A 420 20.78 -6.45 -25.82
C ARG A 420 20.46 -5.22 -24.98
N GLU A 421 21.49 -4.62 -24.40
CA GLU A 421 21.42 -3.37 -23.66
C GLU A 421 21.04 -2.20 -24.59
N ASP A 422 21.50 -2.23 -25.85
CA ASP A 422 21.01 -1.31 -26.89
C ASP A 422 19.48 -1.44 -27.10
N ARG A 423 18.92 -2.66 -27.28
CA ARG A 423 17.47 -2.90 -27.44
C ARG A 423 16.67 -2.51 -26.19
N LEU A 424 17.18 -2.79 -24.99
CA LEU A 424 16.57 -2.42 -23.71
C LEU A 424 16.40 -0.91 -23.58
N MET A 425 17.41 -0.11 -23.95
CA MET A 425 17.27 1.35 -23.96
C MET A 425 16.37 1.83 -25.10
N LEU A 426 16.53 1.29 -26.31
CA LEU A 426 15.81 1.72 -27.52
C LEU A 426 14.29 1.58 -27.39
N THR A 427 13.82 0.56 -26.69
CA THR A 427 12.39 0.30 -26.46
C THR A 427 11.74 1.30 -25.48
N HIS A 428 12.53 2.05 -24.70
CA HIS A 428 12.04 2.91 -23.61
C HIS A 428 12.31 4.41 -23.80
N VAL A 429 13.21 4.79 -24.71
CA VAL A 429 13.45 6.21 -25.04
C VAL A 429 12.22 6.87 -25.70
N PRO A 430 12.02 8.21 -25.54
CA PRO A 430 10.78 8.86 -25.89
C PRO A 430 10.38 8.67 -27.37
N GLY A 431 9.11 8.35 -27.59
CA GLY A 431 8.52 8.20 -28.92
C GLY A 431 8.80 6.87 -29.65
N PHE A 432 9.39 5.85 -29.00
CA PHE A 432 9.61 4.53 -29.62
C PHE A 432 8.33 3.93 -30.21
N ALA A 433 7.20 4.07 -29.51
CA ALA A 433 5.87 3.64 -29.97
C ALA A 433 5.33 4.40 -31.20
N ALA A 434 6.08 5.37 -31.75
CA ALA A 434 5.79 6.08 -33.00
C ALA A 434 6.79 5.72 -34.12
N ARG A 435 7.47 4.58 -34.02
CA ARG A 435 8.17 3.93 -35.15
C ARG A 435 7.16 3.37 -36.15
N GLU A 436 7.57 3.17 -37.40
CA GLU A 436 6.75 2.41 -38.35
C GLU A 436 6.80 0.91 -37.99
N PRO A 437 5.71 0.13 -38.14
CA PRO A 437 5.73 -1.31 -37.94
C PRO A 437 6.79 -1.99 -38.82
N GLY A 438 7.68 -2.77 -38.21
CA GLY A 438 8.82 -3.40 -38.90
C GLY A 438 10.01 -2.46 -39.19
N GLU A 439 10.02 -1.23 -38.68
CA GLU A 439 11.23 -0.39 -38.71
C GLU A 439 12.24 -0.84 -37.63
N ASP A 440 13.46 -1.15 -38.06
CA ASP A 440 14.61 -1.42 -37.17
C ASP A 440 14.78 -0.30 -36.13
N PRO A 441 14.77 -0.62 -34.81
CA PRO A 441 14.95 0.35 -33.74
C PRO A 441 16.17 1.25 -33.89
N VAL A 442 17.29 0.72 -34.40
CA VAL A 442 18.53 1.47 -34.52
C VAL A 442 18.41 2.51 -35.62
N ARG A 443 17.87 2.14 -36.79
CA ARG A 443 17.50 3.10 -37.86
C ARG A 443 16.46 4.10 -37.43
N TRP A 444 15.42 3.69 -36.71
CA TRP A 444 14.39 4.58 -36.16
C TRP A 444 15.02 5.66 -35.27
N PHE A 445 15.84 5.24 -34.30
CA PHE A 445 16.52 6.15 -33.37
C PHE A 445 17.49 7.08 -34.11
N GLN A 446 18.33 6.52 -34.98
CA GLN A 446 19.26 7.31 -35.79
C GLN A 446 18.54 8.36 -36.66
N ARG A 447 17.43 7.97 -37.30
CA ARG A 447 16.60 8.84 -38.15
C ARG A 447 15.95 9.97 -37.36
N THR A 448 15.38 9.66 -36.21
CA THR A 448 14.66 10.62 -35.37
C THR A 448 15.60 11.58 -34.63
N ARG A 449 16.80 11.14 -34.25
CA ARG A 449 17.82 11.93 -33.53
C ARG A 449 18.83 12.64 -34.46
N GLY A 450 18.67 12.53 -35.78
CA GLY A 450 19.53 13.20 -36.77
C GLY A 450 20.95 12.64 -36.88
N LEU A 451 21.15 11.37 -36.51
CA LEU A 451 22.41 10.65 -36.60
C LEU A 451 22.61 10.06 -38.02
N SER A 452 23.78 9.46 -38.26
CA SER A 452 23.97 8.63 -39.48
C SER A 452 23.05 7.41 -39.41
N VAL A 453 22.11 7.29 -40.35
CA VAL A 453 21.21 6.13 -40.46
C VAL A 453 21.94 4.99 -41.18
N ASP A 454 22.59 4.11 -40.42
CA ASP A 454 23.29 2.91 -40.91
C ASP A 454 22.80 1.60 -40.30
N GLY A 455 21.95 1.64 -39.28
CA GLY A 455 21.45 0.47 -38.53
C GLY A 455 22.49 -0.11 -37.59
N LYS A 456 23.40 0.71 -37.04
CA LYS A 456 24.44 0.26 -36.10
C LYS A 456 24.48 1.10 -34.83
N ALA A 457 24.44 0.42 -33.69
CA ALA A 457 24.69 0.99 -32.37
C ALA A 457 26.20 1.30 -32.18
N GLY A 458 26.77 2.11 -33.07
CA GLY A 458 28.14 2.61 -32.94
C GLY A 458 28.26 3.65 -31.81
N PRO A 459 29.50 4.06 -31.43
CA PRO A 459 29.72 4.92 -30.25
C PRO A 459 28.96 6.24 -30.23
N LYS A 460 28.59 6.80 -31.40
CA LYS A 460 27.72 8.00 -31.48
C LYS A 460 26.25 7.68 -31.19
N THR A 461 25.74 6.57 -31.74
CA THR A 461 24.38 6.09 -31.48
C THR A 461 24.22 5.76 -30.00
N ARG A 462 25.15 4.97 -29.44
CA ARG A 462 25.15 4.59 -28.02
C ARG A 462 25.25 5.78 -27.08
N ARG A 463 26.10 6.78 -27.35
CA ARG A 463 26.17 7.98 -26.51
C ARG A 463 24.83 8.70 -26.43
N ALA A 464 24.19 8.97 -27.57
CA ALA A 464 22.88 9.63 -27.61
C ALA A 464 21.80 8.77 -26.91
N LEU A 465 21.82 7.46 -27.12
CA LEU A 465 20.90 6.50 -26.52
C LEU A 465 21.02 6.42 -24.99
N VAL A 466 22.24 6.32 -24.46
CA VAL A 466 22.51 6.31 -23.01
C VAL A 466 22.13 7.65 -22.37
N THR A 467 22.40 8.78 -23.05
CA THR A 467 21.99 10.12 -22.57
C THR A 467 20.47 10.20 -22.43
N GLU A 468 19.72 9.89 -23.50
CA GLU A 468 18.24 9.91 -23.47
C GLU A 468 17.63 8.87 -22.52
N TYR A 469 18.37 7.81 -22.15
CA TYR A 469 17.92 6.78 -21.23
C TYR A 469 18.14 7.17 -19.75
N MET A 470 19.26 7.84 -19.43
CA MET A 470 19.47 8.43 -18.10
C MET A 470 18.43 9.52 -17.80
N GLU A 471 18.18 10.40 -18.78
CA GLU A 471 17.15 11.46 -18.70
C GLU A 471 15.70 10.95 -18.47
N LEU A 472 15.44 9.63 -18.56
CA LEU A 472 14.12 9.05 -18.23
C LEU A 472 13.76 9.17 -16.75
N ASP A 473 14.75 9.32 -15.86
CA ASP A 473 14.54 9.60 -14.43
C ASP A 473 14.17 11.09 -14.18
N GLY A 474 14.71 12.00 -15.00
CA GLY A 474 14.44 13.43 -14.98
C GLY A 474 15.56 14.24 -15.66
N PRO A 475 15.55 15.59 -15.59
CA PRO A 475 16.68 16.42 -16.03
C PRO A 475 17.95 16.12 -15.20
N PRO A 476 19.18 16.48 -15.57
CA PRO A 476 20.36 16.15 -14.76
C PRO A 476 20.31 16.69 -13.31
N LEU A 477 20.79 15.92 -12.31
CA LEU A 477 20.89 16.40 -10.92
C LEU A 477 21.96 17.50 -10.76
N ALA A 478 23.04 17.41 -11.54
CA ALA A 478 24.16 18.35 -11.49
C ALA A 478 23.80 19.78 -11.95
N ASP A 479 22.67 19.96 -12.64
CA ASP A 479 22.17 21.27 -13.10
C ASP A 479 21.32 21.99 -12.02
N GLU A 480 20.99 21.34 -10.89
CA GLU A 480 20.18 21.93 -9.82
C GLU A 480 21.03 22.85 -8.91
N GLU A 481 20.78 24.16 -8.95
CA GLU A 481 21.60 25.17 -8.25
C GLU A 481 21.62 24.95 -6.72
N GLY A 482 22.78 24.55 -6.19
CA GLY A 482 22.97 24.27 -4.76
C GLY A 482 22.73 22.83 -4.33
N PHE A 483 22.55 21.89 -5.28
CA PHE A 483 22.46 20.46 -4.98
C PHE A 483 23.84 19.89 -4.56
N HIS A 484 23.84 19.04 -3.53
CA HIS A 484 25.05 18.36 -3.02
C HIS A 484 25.15 16.96 -3.63
N LEU A 485 25.69 16.91 -4.85
CA LEU A 485 25.92 15.68 -5.59
C LEU A 485 27.18 14.96 -5.06
N SER A 486 27.01 14.05 -4.11
CA SER A 486 28.08 13.17 -3.61
C SER A 486 27.58 11.73 -3.47
N ILE A 487 28.12 10.82 -4.31
CA ILE A 487 27.79 9.39 -4.29
C ILE A 487 29.05 8.54 -4.08
N THR A 488 28.95 7.60 -3.15
CA THR A 488 29.93 6.56 -2.81
C THR A 488 29.37 5.17 -3.13
N THR A 489 30.22 4.18 -3.45
CA THR A 489 29.80 2.80 -3.78
C THR A 489 30.38 1.75 -2.85
N LEU A 490 29.65 0.63 -2.68
CA LEU A 490 30.10 -0.55 -1.93
C LEU A 490 29.52 -1.84 -2.55
N GLY A 491 30.38 -2.76 -2.98
CA GLY A 491 30.00 -4.11 -3.41
C GLY A 491 29.88 -5.10 -2.24
N CYS A 492 28.66 -5.38 -1.80
CA CYS A 492 28.39 -6.33 -0.73
C CYS A 492 28.44 -7.81 -1.18
N GLY A 493 28.49 -8.10 -2.49
CA GLY A 493 28.45 -9.47 -3.02
C GLY A 493 27.19 -10.20 -2.58
N GLU A 494 27.33 -11.51 -2.36
CA GLU A 494 26.32 -12.39 -1.77
C GLU A 494 26.18 -12.24 -0.25
N ARG A 495 26.92 -11.31 0.38
CA ARG A 495 26.87 -11.10 1.83
C ARG A 495 25.60 -10.34 2.22
N HIS A 496 25.10 -10.68 3.40
CA HIS A 496 23.90 -10.12 4.01
C HIS A 496 22.65 -10.36 3.15
N PRO A 497 22.32 -11.63 2.83
CA PRO A 497 21.06 -11.99 2.18
C PRO A 497 19.85 -11.66 3.07
N LEU A 498 18.70 -11.48 2.46
CA LEU A 498 17.43 -11.25 3.16
C LEU A 498 16.76 -12.58 3.54
N ALA A 499 15.93 -12.56 4.57
CA ALA A 499 15.02 -13.69 4.85
C ALA A 499 13.74 -13.59 4.01
N ASP A 500 12.86 -14.60 4.09
CA ASP A 500 11.55 -14.65 3.41
C ASP A 500 10.65 -13.41 3.68
N ASP A 501 10.85 -12.70 4.80
CA ASP A 501 10.14 -11.45 5.12
C ASP A 501 10.63 -10.23 4.31
N ALA A 502 11.80 -10.34 3.69
CA ALA A 502 12.57 -9.31 3.00
C ALA A 502 12.92 -8.03 3.82
N GLU A 503 12.70 -8.02 5.13
CA GLU A 503 13.04 -6.93 6.05
C GLU A 503 14.32 -7.25 6.85
N THR A 504 14.39 -8.47 7.38
CA THR A 504 15.50 -8.96 8.19
C THR A 504 16.68 -9.42 7.32
N LEU A 505 17.66 -10.11 7.91
CA LEU A 505 18.77 -10.75 7.21
C LEU A 505 18.68 -12.24 7.53
N ASP A 506 18.96 -13.11 6.56
CA ASP A 506 19.05 -14.54 6.86
C ASP A 506 20.35 -14.83 7.64
N GLU A 507 20.23 -15.54 8.76
CA GLU A 507 21.34 -15.98 9.60
C GLU A 507 21.93 -17.33 9.14
N ALA A 508 21.23 -18.06 8.28
CA ALA A 508 21.62 -19.38 7.76
C ALA A 508 21.25 -19.58 6.26
N PRO A 509 21.69 -18.68 5.36
CA PRO A 509 21.30 -18.68 3.95
C PRO A 509 21.67 -19.96 3.20
N THR A 510 20.85 -20.28 2.21
CA THR A 510 21.07 -21.41 1.30
C THR A 510 22.10 -21.04 0.23
N ASP A 511 23.09 -21.92 0.06
CA ASP A 511 24.10 -21.85 -0.99
C ASP A 511 23.48 -22.20 -2.36
N GLU A 512 23.94 -21.57 -3.44
CA GLU A 512 23.36 -21.69 -4.80
C GLU A 512 21.86 -21.29 -4.94
N ALA A 513 21.35 -20.38 -4.11
CA ALA A 513 19.93 -19.95 -4.09
C ALA A 513 19.63 -18.73 -4.99
N ASP A 514 18.63 -18.88 -5.87
CA ASP A 514 18.20 -17.88 -6.87
C ASP A 514 17.12 -16.92 -6.31
N ASP A 515 17.51 -15.99 -5.42
CA ASP A 515 16.58 -14.98 -4.89
C ASP A 515 16.67 -13.60 -5.58
N GLN A 516 15.53 -13.17 -6.11
CA GLN A 516 15.29 -11.81 -6.60
C GLN A 516 15.36 -10.73 -5.51
N HIS A 517 15.20 -11.07 -4.23
CA HIS A 517 15.29 -10.13 -3.12
C HIS A 517 16.74 -9.76 -2.79
N ASP A 518 17.70 -10.62 -3.10
CA ASP A 518 19.15 -10.35 -2.94
C ASP A 518 19.83 -9.77 -4.16
N ARG A 519 19.20 -9.83 -5.34
CA ARG A 519 19.51 -8.96 -6.48
C ARG A 519 19.06 -7.51 -6.26
N ARG A 520 19.57 -6.90 -5.18
CA ARG A 520 19.14 -5.59 -4.68
C ARG A 520 20.22 -4.51 -4.73
N ALA A 521 19.76 -3.26 -4.66
CA ALA A 521 20.57 -2.10 -4.34
C ALA A 521 19.98 -1.40 -3.12
N GLU A 522 20.82 -1.12 -2.12
CA GLU A 522 20.45 -0.34 -0.93
C GLU A 522 21.07 1.06 -1.06
N LEU A 523 20.22 2.09 -1.05
CA LEU A 523 20.61 3.50 -1.13
C LEU A 523 20.50 4.10 0.26
N LEU A 524 21.65 4.33 0.90
CA LEU A 524 21.77 4.84 2.26
C LEU A 524 22.15 6.32 2.21
N PHE A 525 21.23 7.21 2.61
CA PHE A 525 21.46 8.65 2.69
C PHE A 525 21.93 9.04 4.10
N PHE A 526 23.03 9.77 4.19
CA PHE A 526 23.66 10.20 5.45
C PHE A 526 23.61 11.73 5.59
N ASP A 527 23.03 12.22 6.68
CA ASP A 527 22.96 13.66 6.99
C ASP A 527 24.35 14.23 7.34
N THR A 528 24.82 15.15 6.51
CA THR A 528 26.16 15.75 6.59
C THR A 528 26.36 16.56 7.88
N ASP A 529 25.31 17.18 8.42
CA ASP A 529 25.41 17.98 9.64
C ASP A 529 25.69 17.10 10.87
N PHE A 530 25.27 15.83 10.84
CA PHE A 530 25.38 14.88 11.96
C PHE A 530 26.77 14.22 12.02
N GLY A 531 27.61 14.36 10.99
CA GLY A 531 29.02 13.95 11.00
C GLY A 531 29.27 12.45 10.81
N VAL A 532 28.23 11.64 10.64
CA VAL A 532 28.34 10.22 10.27
C VAL A 532 28.45 10.10 8.75
N LEU A 533 29.60 10.48 8.21
CA LEU A 533 29.96 10.23 6.81
C LEU A 533 30.48 8.78 6.71
N PRO A 534 30.17 8.00 5.65
CA PRO A 534 30.54 6.59 5.59
C PRO A 534 32.05 6.37 5.35
N PRO A 535 32.84 5.85 6.32
CA PRO A 535 34.14 5.26 6.02
C PRO A 535 33.95 3.99 5.19
N VAL A 536 34.34 4.02 3.92
CA VAL A 536 34.38 2.81 3.07
C VAL A 536 35.55 1.93 3.51
N ALA A 537 35.31 1.11 4.54
CA ALA A 537 36.31 0.21 5.11
C ALA A 537 36.40 -1.09 4.31
N ALA A 538 35.35 -1.91 4.35
CA ALA A 538 35.19 -3.16 3.59
C ALA A 538 33.72 -3.65 3.61
N PRO A 539 33.27 -4.49 2.66
CA PRO A 539 31.87 -4.99 2.62
C PRO A 539 31.54 -6.08 3.65
N ASP A 540 32.54 -6.59 4.36
CA ASP A 540 32.45 -7.43 5.56
C ASP A 540 32.62 -6.62 6.87
N GLY A 541 32.78 -5.29 6.77
CA GLY A 541 32.98 -4.41 7.92
C GLY A 541 31.72 -4.27 8.80
N PRO A 542 31.88 -4.12 10.12
CA PRO A 542 30.75 -3.86 11.03
C PRO A 542 30.00 -2.57 10.67
N GLU A 543 30.64 -1.61 9.99
CA GLU A 543 30.07 -0.32 9.65
C GLU A 543 28.81 -0.42 8.79
N TYR A 544 28.77 -1.32 7.79
CA TYR A 544 27.58 -1.52 6.96
C TYR A 544 26.39 -2.10 7.76
N LEU A 545 26.67 -3.07 8.64
CA LEU A 545 25.65 -3.64 9.53
C LEU A 545 25.13 -2.60 10.53
N ASP A 546 26.03 -1.77 11.09
CA ASP A 546 25.68 -0.63 11.94
C ASP A 546 24.82 0.39 11.19
N TRP A 547 25.13 0.73 9.94
CA TRP A 547 24.32 1.65 9.14
C TRP A 547 22.92 1.08 8.85
N ARG A 548 22.83 -0.20 8.43
CA ARG A 548 21.54 -0.87 8.17
C ARG A 548 20.71 -1.04 9.45
N ALA A 549 21.35 -1.28 10.60
CA ALA A 549 20.67 -1.36 11.90
C ALA A 549 20.19 0.01 12.42
N ARG A 550 20.84 1.11 12.02
CA ARG A 550 20.46 2.49 12.36
C ARG A 550 19.53 3.12 11.30
N ALA A 551 19.21 2.42 10.22
CA ALA A 551 18.47 2.99 9.10
C ALA A 551 16.95 3.02 9.32
N GLU A 552 16.34 4.16 9.05
CA GLU A 552 14.90 4.25 8.81
C GLU A 552 14.64 3.88 7.35
N VAL A 553 13.92 2.77 7.12
CA VAL A 553 13.47 2.37 5.77
C VAL A 553 12.38 3.34 5.33
N VAL A 554 12.75 4.26 4.42
CA VAL A 554 11.84 5.29 3.87
C VAL A 554 11.18 4.85 2.57
N GLN A 555 11.73 3.82 1.92
CA GLN A 555 11.17 3.16 0.75
C GLN A 555 11.70 1.72 0.68
N ASP A 556 10.83 0.76 0.43
CA ASP A 556 11.19 -0.56 -0.07
C ASP A 556 10.36 -0.83 -1.33
N GLU A 557 11.02 -1.05 -2.47
CA GLU A 557 10.36 -1.25 -3.76
C GLU A 557 10.84 -2.55 -4.40
N LEU A 558 9.93 -3.53 -4.49
CA LEU A 558 10.11 -4.72 -5.30
C LEU A 558 9.80 -4.40 -6.76
N VAL A 559 10.85 -4.24 -7.56
CA VAL A 559 10.78 -3.90 -8.98
C VAL A 559 10.32 -5.12 -9.79
N GLY A 560 9.04 -5.12 -10.14
CA GLY A 560 8.40 -6.11 -11.00
C GLY A 560 8.47 -5.78 -12.50
N GLY A 561 7.92 -6.66 -13.33
CA GLY A 561 7.86 -6.49 -14.79
C GLY A 561 6.87 -5.41 -15.25
N MET A 562 7.08 -4.90 -16.47
CA MET A 562 6.49 -3.68 -17.04
C MET A 562 5.05 -3.85 -17.57
N GLY A 563 4.27 -4.73 -16.96
CA GLY A 563 2.82 -4.83 -17.17
C GLY A 563 2.34 -5.60 -18.40
N ASN A 564 3.19 -5.94 -19.37
CA ASN A 564 2.79 -6.91 -20.39
C ASN A 564 2.72 -8.31 -19.77
N GLU A 565 1.66 -9.05 -20.05
CA GLU A 565 1.50 -10.43 -19.58
C GLU A 565 1.39 -11.38 -20.79
N VAL A 566 1.90 -12.60 -20.60
CA VAL A 566 1.82 -13.68 -21.59
C VAL A 566 1.46 -14.97 -20.87
N GLU A 567 0.43 -15.65 -21.36
CA GLU A 567 0.05 -16.96 -20.85
C GLU A 567 0.97 -18.03 -21.47
N ILE A 568 1.38 -19.03 -20.69
CA ILE A 568 2.35 -20.04 -21.11
C ILE A 568 1.85 -21.46 -20.83
N LEU A 569 2.04 -22.34 -21.80
CA LEU A 569 1.98 -23.79 -21.63
C LEU A 569 3.34 -24.38 -21.99
N GLU A 570 4.00 -25.06 -21.05
CA GLU A 570 5.29 -25.72 -21.29
C GLU A 570 5.11 -27.19 -21.69
N LEU A 571 5.90 -27.64 -22.68
CA LEU A 571 6.15 -29.04 -22.96
C LEU A 571 7.61 -29.35 -22.55
N HIS A 572 7.76 -30.10 -21.46
CA HIS A 572 9.06 -30.48 -20.88
C HIS A 572 9.89 -31.39 -21.80
N ASP A 573 11.21 -31.41 -21.63
CA ASP A 573 12.12 -32.27 -22.42
C ASP A 573 11.80 -33.76 -22.37
N ALA A 574 11.15 -34.26 -21.32
CA ALA A 574 10.76 -35.67 -21.23
C ALA A 574 9.89 -36.13 -22.43
N LEU A 575 9.19 -35.18 -23.07
CA LEU A 575 8.39 -35.36 -24.29
C LEU A 575 9.25 -35.36 -25.58
N PHE A 576 10.58 -35.37 -25.47
CA PHE A 576 11.52 -35.41 -26.60
C PHE A 576 12.73 -36.29 -26.26
N ARG A 577 13.27 -37.02 -27.23
CA ARG A 577 14.57 -37.68 -27.05
C ARG A 577 15.73 -36.70 -27.28
N LEU A 578 16.88 -36.99 -26.68
CA LEU A 578 18.14 -36.27 -26.93
C LEU A 578 18.50 -36.31 -28.42
N ASP A 579 18.73 -35.14 -29.02
CA ASP A 579 18.92 -34.97 -30.48
C ASP A 579 17.77 -35.56 -31.32
N SER A 580 16.53 -35.46 -30.83
CA SER A 580 15.32 -35.71 -31.62
C SER A 580 14.47 -34.44 -31.69
N ALA A 581 13.84 -34.24 -32.86
CA ALA A 581 12.82 -33.23 -33.08
C ALA A 581 11.40 -33.74 -32.76
N VAL A 582 11.23 -35.07 -32.63
CA VAL A 582 9.91 -35.72 -32.49
C VAL A 582 9.32 -35.48 -31.10
N VAL A 583 8.13 -34.87 -31.07
CA VAL A 583 7.29 -34.81 -29.86
C VAL A 583 6.74 -36.20 -29.56
N LEU A 584 6.89 -36.65 -28.32
CA LEU A 584 6.44 -37.93 -27.81
C LEU A 584 5.08 -37.77 -27.08
N PRO A 585 4.18 -38.76 -27.14
CA PRO A 585 2.84 -38.67 -26.54
C PRO A 585 2.88 -38.76 -25.01
N GLU A 586 3.83 -39.52 -24.46
CA GLU A 586 4.12 -39.67 -23.02
C GLU A 586 5.60 -39.41 -22.77
N GLY A 587 5.96 -38.82 -21.62
CA GLY A 587 7.35 -38.54 -21.29
C GLY A 587 8.15 -39.77 -20.83
N GLU A 588 9.49 -39.76 -21.00
CA GLU A 588 10.35 -40.70 -20.27
C GLU A 588 10.27 -40.42 -18.76
N ARG A 589 9.97 -41.43 -17.94
CA ARG A 589 9.83 -41.28 -16.48
C ARG A 589 11.17 -40.85 -15.84
N PRO A 590 11.22 -39.74 -15.10
CA PRO A 590 12.41 -39.32 -14.36
C PRO A 590 12.52 -40.12 -13.05
N ASP A 591 13.28 -41.21 -13.11
CA ASP A 591 13.52 -42.17 -12.01
C ASP A 591 12.26 -42.91 -11.49
N ASP A 592 12.44 -43.81 -10.51
CA ASP A 592 11.54 -44.95 -10.21
C ASP A 592 10.33 -44.64 -9.29
N ASP A 593 9.97 -43.36 -9.07
CA ASP A 593 8.91 -42.94 -8.12
C ASP A 593 7.54 -42.61 -8.79
N GLU A 594 6.46 -42.68 -8.00
CA GLU A 594 5.07 -42.72 -8.49
C GLU A 594 4.44 -41.34 -8.80
N HIS A 595 4.61 -40.86 -10.03
CA HIS A 595 3.79 -39.79 -10.63
C HIS A 595 3.15 -40.23 -11.95
N GLU A 596 1.94 -39.74 -12.25
CA GLU A 596 1.30 -39.95 -13.55
C GLU A 596 2.06 -39.16 -14.63
N ALA A 597 2.38 -39.80 -15.75
CA ALA A 597 3.20 -39.20 -16.79
C ALA A 597 2.40 -38.15 -17.58
N LEU A 598 2.87 -36.90 -17.56
CA LEU A 598 2.30 -35.82 -18.36
C LEU A 598 2.31 -36.18 -19.85
N THR A 599 1.17 -36.06 -20.54
CA THR A 599 1.04 -36.44 -21.96
C THR A 599 0.97 -35.21 -22.85
N SER A 600 1.74 -35.17 -23.94
CA SER A 600 1.63 -34.07 -24.93
C SER A 600 0.25 -34.06 -25.60
N VAL A 601 -0.37 -35.23 -25.75
CA VAL A 601 -1.75 -35.40 -26.21
C VAL A 601 -2.73 -34.63 -25.31
N GLY A 602 -2.66 -34.79 -23.99
CA GLY A 602 -3.48 -34.06 -23.04
C GLY A 602 -3.17 -32.56 -22.99
N LEU A 603 -1.89 -32.17 -23.16
CA LEU A 603 -1.49 -30.76 -23.25
C LEU A 603 -2.07 -30.07 -24.50
N PHE A 604 -1.98 -30.69 -25.68
CA PHE A 604 -2.56 -30.13 -26.92
C PHE A 604 -4.10 -30.10 -26.88
N ALA A 605 -4.74 -31.11 -26.30
CA ALA A 605 -6.19 -31.10 -26.05
C ALA A 605 -6.60 -29.95 -25.12
N SER A 606 -5.88 -29.77 -24.00
CA SER A 606 -6.13 -28.69 -23.05
C SER A 606 -5.92 -27.31 -23.69
N LEU A 607 -4.88 -27.13 -24.51
CA LEU A 607 -4.62 -25.90 -25.26
C LEU A 607 -5.73 -25.59 -26.28
N LEU A 608 -6.21 -26.60 -27.02
CA LEU A 608 -7.30 -26.43 -27.99
C LEU A 608 -8.61 -26.03 -27.31
N ARG A 609 -8.92 -26.56 -26.12
CA ARG A 609 -10.07 -26.11 -25.32
C ARG A 609 -9.83 -24.73 -24.70
N TYR A 610 -8.63 -24.45 -24.20
CA TYR A 610 -8.28 -23.14 -23.64
C TYR A 610 -8.46 -22.01 -24.67
N ASN A 611 -7.98 -22.21 -25.90
CA ASN A 611 -8.15 -21.24 -27.00
C ASN A 611 -9.62 -21.07 -27.44
N GLU A 612 -10.50 -22.05 -27.19
CA GLU A 612 -11.95 -21.88 -27.36
C GLU A 612 -12.57 -21.04 -26.23
N GLU A 613 -12.18 -21.29 -24.98
CA GLU A 613 -12.71 -20.62 -23.78
C GLU A 613 -12.15 -19.20 -23.63
N HIS A 614 -10.96 -18.93 -24.18
CA HIS A 614 -10.26 -17.64 -24.19
C HIS A 614 -10.03 -17.15 -25.65
N PRO A 615 -11.10 -16.81 -26.40
CA PRO A 615 -11.00 -16.48 -27.82
C PRO A 615 -10.29 -15.14 -28.06
N GLY A 616 -9.44 -15.08 -29.09
CA GLY A 616 -8.66 -13.90 -29.46
C GLY A 616 -7.25 -13.85 -28.88
N ARG A 617 -6.85 -14.87 -28.10
CA ARG A 617 -5.43 -15.15 -27.86
C ARG A 617 -4.72 -15.43 -29.19
N ARG A 618 -3.47 -14.96 -29.32
CA ARG A 618 -2.58 -15.26 -30.45
C ARG A 618 -1.35 -16.02 -29.98
N ILE A 619 -0.94 -17.01 -30.75
CA ILE A 619 0.02 -18.04 -30.34
C ILE A 619 1.38 -17.84 -31.02
N LEU A 620 2.44 -18.14 -30.29
CA LEU A 620 3.78 -18.45 -30.78
C LEU A 620 4.29 -19.72 -30.07
N VAL A 621 4.98 -20.59 -30.80
CA VAL A 621 5.67 -21.76 -30.22
C VAL A 621 7.18 -21.49 -30.20
N ALA A 622 7.71 -21.24 -29.01
CA ALA A 622 9.12 -20.94 -28.77
C ALA A 622 9.87 -22.20 -28.32
N GLY A 623 10.93 -22.58 -29.03
CA GLY A 623 11.73 -23.76 -28.68
C GLY A 623 13.07 -23.43 -28.04
N HIS A 624 13.47 -24.22 -27.05
CA HIS A 624 14.72 -24.05 -26.30
C HIS A 624 15.51 -25.36 -26.21
N THR A 625 16.81 -25.24 -26.01
CA THR A 625 17.73 -26.32 -25.64
C THR A 625 18.52 -25.93 -24.39
N ASP A 626 19.30 -26.86 -23.85
CA ASP A 626 20.37 -26.51 -22.93
C ASP A 626 21.62 -26.05 -23.69
N THR A 627 22.62 -25.61 -22.93
CA THR A 627 23.93 -25.17 -23.43
C THR A 627 24.87 -26.32 -23.83
N SER A 628 24.41 -27.57 -23.88
CA SER A 628 25.25 -28.71 -24.26
C SER A 628 25.17 -28.95 -25.77
N GLY A 629 26.33 -29.00 -26.43
CA GLY A 629 26.42 -29.13 -27.89
C GLY A 629 27.14 -27.95 -28.51
N GLY A 630 26.39 -27.08 -29.17
CA GLY A 630 26.92 -25.80 -29.66
C GLY A 630 25.90 -25.02 -30.47
N GLU A 631 25.61 -23.80 -30.00
CA GLU A 631 24.87 -22.69 -30.61
C GLU A 631 24.11 -23.02 -31.89
N ALA A 632 24.78 -23.09 -33.05
CA ALA A 632 24.12 -23.29 -34.35
C ALA A 632 23.39 -24.64 -34.53
N HIS A 633 23.82 -25.71 -33.85
CA HIS A 633 23.08 -26.99 -33.81
C HIS A 633 21.89 -26.90 -32.87
N ASN A 634 22.09 -26.22 -31.73
CA ASN A 634 21.12 -26.07 -30.65
C ASN A 634 19.95 -25.17 -31.09
N GLN A 635 20.24 -24.05 -31.75
CA GLN A 635 19.26 -23.20 -32.44
C GLN A 635 18.42 -24.00 -33.44
N ALA A 636 19.04 -24.75 -34.35
CA ALA A 636 18.33 -25.55 -35.35
C ALA A 636 17.44 -26.65 -34.72
N LEU A 637 17.95 -27.38 -33.74
CA LEU A 637 17.19 -28.40 -33.00
C LEU A 637 15.99 -27.79 -32.27
N SER A 638 16.17 -26.62 -31.65
CA SER A 638 15.09 -25.93 -30.93
C SER A 638 13.94 -25.53 -31.85
N GLU A 639 14.25 -25.04 -33.06
CA GLU A 639 13.26 -24.66 -34.07
C GLU A 639 12.57 -25.89 -34.69
N GLU A 640 13.29 -26.99 -34.93
CA GLU A 640 12.71 -28.25 -35.41
C GLU A 640 11.73 -28.86 -34.39
N ARG A 641 12.09 -28.87 -33.10
CA ARG A 641 11.19 -29.31 -32.00
C ARG A 641 9.94 -28.41 -31.91
N ALA A 642 10.09 -27.09 -32.01
CA ALA A 642 8.97 -26.15 -32.01
C ALA A 642 8.04 -26.34 -33.22
N ARG A 643 8.60 -26.55 -34.42
CA ARG A 643 7.81 -26.88 -35.63
C ARG A 643 7.08 -28.22 -35.50
N CYS A 644 7.65 -29.22 -34.82
CA CYS A 644 6.99 -30.51 -34.59
C CYS A 644 5.77 -30.37 -33.65
N ALA A 645 5.88 -29.53 -32.62
CA ALA A 645 4.75 -29.18 -31.76
C ALA A 645 3.65 -28.40 -32.50
N VAL A 646 4.01 -27.45 -33.37
CA VAL A 646 3.04 -26.76 -34.26
C VAL A 646 2.33 -27.75 -35.18
N ALA A 647 3.04 -28.74 -35.73
CA ALA A 647 2.45 -29.73 -36.63
C ALA A 647 1.36 -30.57 -35.93
N LEU A 648 1.60 -31.05 -34.71
CA LEU A 648 0.56 -31.74 -33.91
C LEU A 648 -0.61 -30.81 -33.54
N LEU A 649 -0.32 -29.59 -33.08
CA LEU A 649 -1.35 -28.62 -32.72
C LEU A 649 -2.27 -28.28 -33.91
N ARG A 650 -1.71 -28.03 -35.09
CA ARG A 650 -2.44 -27.73 -36.34
C ARG A 650 -3.02 -28.95 -37.05
N GLY A 651 -2.59 -30.17 -36.73
CA GLY A 651 -2.97 -31.37 -37.48
C GLY A 651 -2.24 -31.54 -38.81
N ASP A 652 -1.08 -30.88 -38.98
CA ASP A 652 -0.25 -30.98 -40.19
C ASP A 652 0.57 -32.28 -40.20
N ARG A 653 -0.04 -33.29 -40.83
CA ARG A 653 0.54 -34.62 -41.04
C ARG A 653 1.77 -34.60 -41.95
N GLU A 654 1.88 -33.64 -42.88
CA GLU A 654 3.00 -33.59 -43.83
C GLU A 654 4.24 -32.99 -43.14
N ALA A 655 4.08 -31.87 -42.43
CA ALA A 655 5.14 -31.25 -41.65
C ALA A 655 5.67 -32.17 -40.52
N PHE A 656 4.79 -32.90 -39.82
CA PHE A 656 5.22 -33.86 -38.80
C PHE A 656 6.09 -34.98 -39.41
N VAL A 657 5.68 -35.54 -40.55
CA VAL A 657 6.44 -36.60 -41.23
C VAL A 657 7.78 -36.10 -41.77
N GLU A 658 7.84 -34.87 -42.31
CA GLU A 658 9.12 -34.27 -42.73
C GLU A 658 10.10 -34.17 -41.56
N LEU A 659 9.66 -33.62 -40.42
CA LEU A 659 10.49 -33.43 -39.23
C LEU A 659 10.92 -34.75 -38.58
N ALA A 660 10.02 -35.74 -38.54
CA ALA A 660 10.35 -37.07 -38.04
C ALA A 660 11.36 -37.79 -38.94
N GLU A 661 11.19 -37.78 -40.27
CA GLU A 661 12.18 -38.34 -41.21
C GLU A 661 13.53 -37.59 -41.13
N ALA A 662 13.52 -36.28 -40.89
CA ALA A 662 14.73 -35.47 -40.77
C ALA A 662 15.53 -35.76 -39.48
N ARG A 663 14.87 -35.86 -38.31
CA ARG A 663 15.56 -36.02 -37.02
C ARG A 663 14.75 -36.79 -35.97
N HIS A 664 14.59 -38.10 -36.17
CA HIS A 664 14.14 -39.05 -35.13
C HIS A 664 15.28 -39.89 -34.54
N LYS A 665 14.95 -40.61 -33.47
CA LYS A 665 15.70 -41.74 -32.91
C LYS A 665 14.83 -43.00 -32.91
N VAL A 666 15.43 -44.18 -32.74
CA VAL A 666 14.72 -45.46 -32.81
C VAL A 666 13.89 -45.73 -31.55
N GLY A 667 14.28 -45.13 -30.41
CA GLY A 667 13.45 -45.11 -29.21
C GLY A 667 12.11 -44.38 -29.39
N ASP A 668 12.04 -43.38 -30.28
CA ASP A 668 10.90 -42.45 -30.36
C ASP A 668 9.63 -43.15 -30.85
N TYR A 669 9.72 -43.83 -32.01
CA TYR A 669 8.59 -44.61 -32.51
C TYR A 669 8.23 -45.75 -31.56
N LYS A 670 9.20 -46.35 -30.86
CA LYS A 670 8.94 -47.39 -29.85
C LYS A 670 8.17 -46.88 -28.64
N GLN A 671 8.45 -45.66 -28.20
CA GLN A 671 7.71 -45.00 -27.13
C GLN A 671 6.28 -44.67 -27.58
N ILE A 672 6.08 -44.20 -28.81
CA ILE A 672 4.73 -44.05 -29.39
C ILE A 672 4.00 -45.41 -29.44
N LEU A 673 4.65 -46.50 -29.86
CA LEU A 673 4.03 -47.85 -29.85
C LEU A 673 3.71 -48.38 -28.44
N SER A 674 4.51 -48.01 -27.44
CA SER A 674 4.25 -48.27 -26.02
C SER A 674 2.97 -47.55 -25.58
N TRP A 675 2.95 -46.22 -25.76
CA TRP A 675 1.81 -45.36 -25.46
C TRP A 675 0.51 -45.81 -26.15
N CYS A 676 0.54 -46.08 -27.47
CA CYS A 676 -0.63 -46.57 -28.22
C CYS A 676 -1.25 -47.82 -27.57
N SER A 677 -0.42 -48.68 -26.99
CA SER A 677 -0.87 -49.91 -26.34
C SER A 677 -1.34 -49.70 -24.90
N ALA A 678 -0.78 -48.72 -24.19
CA ALA A 678 -1.25 -48.32 -22.87
C ALA A 678 -2.59 -47.56 -22.93
N ALA A 679 -2.77 -46.68 -23.92
CA ALA A 679 -3.96 -45.86 -24.10
C ALA A 679 -5.15 -46.61 -24.75
N PHE A 680 -4.87 -47.58 -25.63
CA PHE A 680 -5.90 -48.21 -26.47
C PHE A 680 -5.89 -49.76 -26.43
N GLY A 681 -5.06 -50.41 -25.63
CA GLY A 681 -4.92 -51.88 -25.59
C GLY A 681 -6.15 -52.65 -25.12
N ASP A 682 -7.04 -52.01 -24.34
CA ASP A 682 -8.29 -52.61 -23.85
C ASP A 682 -9.46 -52.56 -24.85
N ARG A 683 -9.27 -51.98 -26.05
CA ARG A 683 -10.30 -51.91 -27.11
C ARG A 683 -10.13 -53.04 -28.12
N ASP A 684 -11.21 -53.48 -28.76
CA ASP A 684 -11.14 -54.50 -29.81
C ASP A 684 -10.46 -53.94 -31.09
N PRO A 685 -9.65 -54.73 -31.82
CA PRO A 685 -9.13 -54.36 -33.13
C PRO A 685 -10.26 -54.16 -34.15
N GLY A 686 -10.26 -53.02 -34.83
CA GLY A 686 -11.38 -52.50 -35.63
C GLY A 686 -12.19 -51.42 -34.92
N GLU A 687 -12.15 -51.37 -33.58
CA GLU A 687 -12.79 -50.33 -32.74
C GLU A 687 -11.74 -49.40 -32.09
N GLY A 688 -10.56 -49.28 -32.72
CA GLY A 688 -9.45 -48.41 -32.28
C GLY A 688 -8.42 -49.10 -31.39
N GLY A 689 -8.48 -50.43 -31.22
CA GLY A 689 -7.58 -51.17 -30.31
C GLY A 689 -6.18 -51.44 -30.85
N PHE A 690 -5.16 -51.24 -30.00
CA PHE A 690 -3.74 -51.45 -30.35
C PHE A 690 -3.01 -52.31 -29.30
N ASP A 691 -2.48 -53.47 -29.70
CA ASP A 691 -1.47 -54.25 -28.95
C ASP A 691 -0.19 -54.28 -29.79
N CYS A 692 0.64 -53.25 -29.66
CA CYS A 692 1.87 -53.07 -30.43
C CYS A 692 3.10 -52.75 -29.57
N ALA A 693 2.99 -52.85 -28.25
CA ALA A 693 4.03 -52.48 -27.30
C ALA A 693 5.36 -53.22 -27.57
N PRO A 694 6.50 -52.51 -27.64
CA PRO A 694 7.80 -53.14 -27.71
C PRO A 694 8.21 -53.69 -26.34
N ALA A 695 8.92 -54.83 -26.33
CA ALA A 695 9.42 -55.41 -25.09
C ALA A 695 10.48 -54.54 -24.37
N LYS A 696 11.02 -53.53 -25.07
CA LYS A 696 11.85 -52.43 -24.57
C LYS A 696 11.74 -51.21 -25.48
N VAL A 697 11.74 -50.01 -24.91
CA VAL A 697 12.12 -48.80 -25.61
C VAL A 697 13.66 -48.74 -25.58
N ASP A 698 14.29 -48.90 -26.75
CA ASP A 698 15.75 -48.84 -26.94
C ASP A 698 16.09 -48.39 -28.38
N ASP A 699 17.30 -47.90 -28.64
CA ASP A 699 17.70 -47.43 -29.98
C ASP A 699 18.11 -48.57 -30.97
N VAL A 700 17.70 -49.82 -30.72
CA VAL A 700 18.08 -50.98 -31.54
C VAL A 700 16.97 -51.33 -32.53
N ALA A 701 17.06 -50.88 -33.80
CA ALA A 701 15.94 -51.01 -34.76
C ALA A 701 15.39 -52.45 -34.88
N ALA A 702 16.26 -53.46 -34.82
CA ALA A 702 15.90 -54.87 -34.90
C ALA A 702 14.94 -55.37 -33.80
N THR A 703 14.86 -54.73 -32.62
CA THR A 703 13.88 -55.09 -31.57
C THR A 703 12.48 -54.51 -31.85
N GLY A 704 12.38 -53.48 -32.69
CA GLY A 704 11.12 -52.83 -33.07
C GLY A 704 10.34 -53.51 -34.20
N VAL A 705 10.97 -54.34 -35.03
CA VAL A 705 10.36 -54.89 -36.26
C VAL A 705 9.05 -55.65 -36.01
N THR A 706 8.97 -56.46 -34.95
CA THR A 706 7.72 -57.18 -34.62
C THR A 706 6.63 -56.26 -34.06
N PRO A 707 6.91 -55.38 -33.07
CA PRO A 707 6.04 -54.26 -32.68
C PRO A 707 5.47 -53.46 -33.85
N VAL A 708 6.34 -52.97 -34.76
CA VAL A 708 5.95 -52.17 -35.92
C VAL A 708 5.02 -52.94 -36.85
N ARG A 709 5.24 -54.25 -37.09
CA ARG A 709 4.30 -55.08 -37.86
C ARG A 709 2.93 -55.23 -37.22
N ARG A 710 2.85 -55.29 -35.87
CA ARG A 710 1.54 -55.31 -35.19
C ARG A 710 0.82 -53.98 -35.39
N PHE A 711 1.52 -52.87 -35.17
CA PHE A 711 1.00 -51.53 -35.39
C PHE A 711 0.53 -51.33 -36.84
N GLN A 712 1.33 -51.70 -37.83
CA GLN A 712 0.98 -51.58 -39.25
C GLN A 712 -0.30 -52.34 -39.61
N ALA A 713 -0.50 -53.54 -39.04
CA ALA A 713 -1.73 -54.30 -39.23
C ALA A 713 -2.92 -53.67 -38.48
N GLN A 714 -2.76 -53.39 -37.18
CA GLN A 714 -3.81 -52.80 -36.33
C GLN A 714 -4.26 -51.43 -36.84
N TYR A 715 -3.34 -50.60 -37.33
CA TYR A 715 -3.67 -49.34 -37.99
C TYR A 715 -4.54 -49.58 -39.23
N ASN A 716 -4.14 -50.51 -40.12
CA ASN A 716 -4.90 -50.81 -41.33
C ASN A 716 -6.34 -51.25 -41.02
N ASP A 717 -6.53 -52.04 -39.97
CA ASP A 717 -7.82 -52.50 -39.44
C ASP A 717 -8.61 -51.37 -38.75
N ASN A 718 -7.94 -50.49 -37.99
CA ASN A 718 -8.55 -49.41 -37.20
C ASN A 718 -8.87 -48.13 -37.98
N ARG A 719 -8.40 -47.98 -39.23
CA ARG A 719 -8.48 -46.69 -39.99
C ARG A 719 -9.85 -46.00 -39.96
N GLU A 720 -10.96 -46.74 -39.99
CA GLU A 720 -12.29 -46.11 -39.89
C GLU A 720 -12.57 -45.54 -38.49
N ALA A 721 -12.24 -46.30 -37.43
CA ALA A 721 -12.44 -45.88 -36.04
C ALA A 721 -11.56 -44.68 -35.62
N ILE A 722 -10.32 -44.61 -36.10
CA ILE A 722 -9.38 -43.50 -35.78
C ILE A 722 -9.50 -42.31 -36.75
N GLY A 723 -10.51 -42.27 -37.63
CA GLY A 723 -10.69 -41.20 -38.63
C GLY A 723 -9.71 -41.21 -39.83
N ALA A 724 -8.73 -42.12 -39.84
CA ALA A 724 -7.74 -42.27 -40.91
C ALA A 724 -8.24 -43.02 -42.16
N ALA A 725 -9.55 -43.13 -42.38
CA ALA A 725 -10.16 -43.86 -43.52
C ALA A 725 -9.74 -43.33 -44.91
N GLY A 726 -9.34 -42.05 -45.00
CA GLY A 726 -8.79 -41.45 -46.21
C GLY A 726 -7.34 -41.85 -46.52
N GLN A 727 -6.63 -42.47 -45.57
CA GLN A 727 -5.21 -42.81 -45.70
C GLN A 727 -5.00 -44.18 -46.37
N PRO A 728 -3.91 -44.35 -47.14
CA PRO A 728 -3.54 -45.62 -47.74
C PRO A 728 -3.19 -46.68 -46.69
N GLU A 729 -3.33 -47.95 -47.08
CA GLU A 729 -2.86 -49.08 -46.27
C GLU A 729 -1.34 -49.11 -46.19
N LEU A 730 -0.83 -49.39 -44.99
CA LEU A 730 0.57 -49.63 -44.71
C LEU A 730 0.97 -51.02 -45.20
N ALA A 731 2.17 -51.14 -45.76
CA ALA A 731 2.81 -52.43 -45.90
C ALA A 731 3.15 -52.98 -44.51
N VAL A 732 2.88 -54.26 -44.26
CA VAL A 732 3.19 -54.92 -42.97
C VAL A 732 4.60 -55.52 -43.03
N ASP A 733 5.59 -54.65 -43.24
CA ASP A 733 7.01 -54.98 -43.43
C ASP A 733 7.84 -54.85 -42.15
N GLY A 734 7.39 -54.05 -41.17
CA GLY A 734 8.10 -53.75 -39.93
C GLY A 734 9.08 -52.57 -40.03
N ASP A 735 9.07 -51.84 -41.13
CA ASP A 735 9.94 -50.69 -41.37
C ASP A 735 9.22 -49.37 -41.03
N VAL A 736 9.94 -48.44 -40.41
CA VAL A 736 9.43 -47.10 -40.06
C VAL A 736 9.98 -46.11 -41.06
N GLY A 737 9.14 -45.74 -42.04
CA GLY A 737 9.37 -44.66 -43.00
C GLY A 737 8.16 -43.73 -43.07
N PRO A 738 8.05 -42.86 -44.09
CA PRO A 738 7.08 -41.75 -44.12
C PRO A 738 5.61 -42.16 -43.92
N MET A 739 5.20 -43.31 -44.46
CA MET A 739 3.84 -43.84 -44.28
C MET A 739 3.58 -44.29 -42.84
N THR A 740 4.54 -44.98 -42.22
CA THR A 740 4.47 -45.43 -40.83
C THR A 740 4.51 -44.25 -39.86
N TRP A 741 5.35 -43.24 -40.11
CA TRP A 741 5.36 -41.99 -39.33
C TRP A 741 4.03 -41.23 -39.40
N GLY A 742 3.45 -41.13 -40.60
CA GLY A 742 2.12 -40.52 -40.77
C GLY A 742 1.02 -41.28 -40.02
N ALA A 743 1.11 -42.61 -39.95
CA ALA A 743 0.18 -43.43 -39.18
C ALA A 743 0.36 -43.27 -37.66
N LEU A 744 1.60 -43.12 -37.17
CA LEU A 744 1.87 -42.80 -35.76
C LEU A 744 1.27 -41.44 -35.39
N PHE A 745 1.39 -40.46 -36.28
CA PHE A 745 0.71 -39.16 -36.16
C PHE A 745 -0.82 -39.31 -36.10
N ASP A 746 -1.43 -40.06 -37.02
CA ASP A 746 -2.88 -40.26 -37.07
C ASP A 746 -3.44 -40.88 -35.76
N VAL A 747 -2.67 -41.71 -35.05
CA VAL A 747 -3.09 -42.29 -33.76
C VAL A 747 -2.89 -41.31 -32.59
N MET A 748 -1.86 -40.45 -32.62
CA MET A 748 -1.76 -39.34 -31.65
C MET A 748 -2.90 -38.32 -31.83
N GLN A 749 -3.29 -38.05 -33.08
CA GLN A 749 -4.44 -37.20 -33.44
C GLN A 749 -5.75 -37.78 -32.91
N PHE A 750 -5.94 -39.10 -32.99
CA PHE A 750 -7.07 -39.80 -32.37
C PHE A 750 -7.06 -39.66 -30.84
N GLY A 751 -5.90 -39.75 -30.20
CA GLY A 751 -5.76 -39.44 -28.77
C GLY A 751 -6.20 -38.03 -28.41
N ILE A 752 -5.81 -37.02 -29.20
CA ILE A 752 -6.24 -35.62 -28.98
C ILE A 752 -7.76 -35.47 -29.09
N ALA A 753 -8.40 -36.18 -30.02
CA ALA A 753 -9.86 -36.20 -30.16
C ALA A 753 -10.56 -36.84 -28.94
N GLU A 754 -10.04 -37.98 -28.46
CA GLU A 754 -10.57 -38.70 -27.29
C GLU A 754 -10.41 -37.91 -25.97
N GLU A 755 -9.34 -37.13 -25.82
CA GLU A 755 -9.14 -36.22 -24.68
C GLU A 755 -10.03 -34.98 -24.77
N LEU A 756 -10.22 -34.43 -25.98
CA LEU A 756 -11.18 -33.35 -26.22
C LEU A 756 -12.63 -33.79 -26.08
N GLY A 757 -12.94 -35.08 -26.24
CA GLY A 757 -14.31 -35.60 -26.32
C GLY A 757 -15.06 -35.13 -27.57
N GLU A 758 -14.33 -34.91 -28.67
CA GLU A 758 -14.82 -34.38 -29.94
C GLU A 758 -14.58 -35.38 -31.07
N ASP A 759 -15.34 -35.31 -32.17
CA ASP A 759 -15.00 -36.03 -33.39
C ASP A 759 -13.96 -35.25 -34.23
N ALA A 760 -13.48 -35.84 -35.33
CA ALA A 760 -12.51 -35.19 -36.21
C ALA A 760 -12.98 -33.82 -36.75
N ALA A 761 -14.28 -33.60 -36.95
CA ALA A 761 -14.80 -32.30 -37.37
C ALA A 761 -14.87 -31.30 -36.20
N GLY A 762 -15.10 -31.77 -34.97
CA GLY A 762 -14.98 -30.98 -33.75
C GLY A 762 -13.54 -30.52 -33.48
N VAL A 763 -12.55 -31.41 -33.63
CA VAL A 763 -11.12 -31.06 -33.49
C VAL A 763 -10.70 -30.03 -34.55
N GLU A 764 -11.09 -30.20 -35.81
CA GLU A 764 -10.80 -29.20 -36.86
C GLU A 764 -11.56 -27.87 -36.63
N ALA A 765 -12.76 -27.91 -36.03
CA ALA A 765 -13.50 -26.70 -35.64
C ALA A 765 -12.85 -25.96 -34.45
N LEU A 766 -12.08 -26.65 -33.59
CA LEU A 766 -11.24 -26.03 -32.55
C LEU A 766 -9.95 -25.46 -33.16
N ARG A 767 -9.29 -26.20 -34.06
CA ARG A 767 -8.10 -25.72 -34.81
C ARG A 767 -8.39 -24.47 -35.63
N GLY A 768 -9.57 -24.39 -36.25
CA GLY A 768 -10.04 -23.18 -36.95
C GLY A 768 -10.24 -21.93 -36.07
N LYS A 769 -10.07 -22.04 -34.75
CA LYS A 769 -10.07 -20.91 -33.80
C LYS A 769 -8.66 -20.48 -33.38
N LEU A 770 -7.63 -21.27 -33.68
CA LEU A 770 -6.24 -20.92 -33.37
C LEU A 770 -5.84 -19.70 -34.19
N GLN A 771 -5.29 -18.69 -33.53
CA GLN A 771 -4.66 -17.54 -34.18
C GLN A 771 -3.18 -17.54 -33.82
N PHE A 772 -2.31 -17.34 -34.79
CA PHE A 772 -0.87 -17.21 -34.56
C PHE A 772 -0.48 -15.73 -34.71
N LEU A 773 0.66 -15.33 -34.13
CA LEU A 773 1.10 -13.92 -34.24
C LEU A 773 1.39 -13.51 -35.70
N ARG A 774 1.93 -14.42 -36.52
CA ARG A 774 2.19 -14.24 -37.96
C ARG A 774 2.25 -15.60 -38.67
N ASP A 775 1.56 -15.74 -39.79
CA ASP A 775 1.57 -16.97 -40.60
C ASP A 775 2.96 -17.22 -41.21
N GLY A 776 3.43 -18.47 -41.18
CA GLY A 776 4.79 -18.88 -41.56
C GLY A 776 5.84 -18.71 -40.45
N ASP A 777 5.49 -18.03 -39.36
CA ASP A 777 6.35 -17.75 -38.21
C ASP A 777 5.78 -18.32 -36.90
N GLU A 778 4.97 -19.38 -37.00
CA GLU A 778 4.30 -20.02 -35.86
C GLU A 778 5.26 -20.64 -34.85
N ALA A 779 6.46 -21.00 -35.31
CA ALA A 779 7.54 -21.57 -34.51
C ALA A 779 8.82 -20.73 -34.65
N ILE A 780 9.50 -20.49 -33.52
CA ILE A 780 10.81 -19.83 -33.45
C ILE A 780 11.71 -20.62 -32.51
N GLY A 781 12.93 -20.92 -32.95
CA GLY A 781 13.98 -21.45 -32.10
C GLY A 781 14.70 -20.33 -31.33
N PHE A 782 15.00 -20.60 -30.07
CA PHE A 782 15.81 -19.75 -29.18
C PHE A 782 17.09 -20.45 -28.71
N GLY A 783 17.30 -21.71 -29.13
CA GLY A 783 18.51 -22.47 -28.87
C GLY A 783 18.88 -22.48 -27.40
N GLU A 784 20.14 -22.15 -27.12
CA GLU A 784 20.71 -22.11 -25.77
C GLU A 784 20.74 -20.69 -25.16
N HIS A 785 20.04 -19.72 -25.75
CA HIS A 785 20.15 -18.31 -25.36
C HIS A 785 19.34 -17.94 -24.11
N HIS A 786 18.27 -18.67 -23.78
CA HIS A 786 17.39 -18.40 -22.63
C HIS A 786 17.24 -19.63 -21.69
N PRO A 787 18.35 -20.08 -21.07
CA PRO A 787 18.32 -21.06 -20.00
C PRO A 787 17.62 -20.50 -18.75
N ILE A 788 17.01 -21.39 -17.97
CA ILE A 788 16.29 -21.11 -16.72
C ILE A 788 16.83 -21.92 -15.53
N ASP A 789 17.52 -23.03 -15.79
CA ASP A 789 18.35 -23.76 -14.83
C ASP A 789 19.84 -23.41 -15.06
N GLN A 790 20.52 -22.95 -14.01
CA GLN A 790 21.92 -22.51 -14.01
C GLN A 790 22.28 -21.61 -15.22
N PRO A 791 21.62 -20.46 -15.43
CA PRO A 791 21.78 -19.63 -16.64
C PRO A 791 23.20 -19.04 -16.83
N HIS A 792 24.09 -19.19 -15.85
CA HIS A 792 25.48 -18.75 -15.88
C HIS A 792 26.44 -19.79 -16.50
N ARG A 793 25.95 -21.02 -16.79
CA ARG A 793 26.80 -22.21 -17.01
C ARG A 793 26.71 -22.76 -18.43
N ASP A 794 27.76 -22.48 -19.22
CA ASP A 794 28.00 -23.10 -20.53
C ASP A 794 28.31 -24.61 -20.42
N ALA A 795 28.08 -25.36 -21.50
CA ALA A 795 28.22 -26.81 -21.62
C ALA A 795 27.42 -27.65 -20.60
N LEU A 796 26.43 -27.05 -19.92
CA LEU A 796 25.50 -27.75 -19.03
C LEU A 796 24.47 -28.54 -19.84
N ARG A 797 24.26 -29.80 -19.42
CA ARG A 797 23.13 -30.62 -19.82
C ARG A 797 22.01 -30.51 -18.77
N SER A 798 20.85 -29.97 -19.14
CA SER A 798 19.71 -29.71 -18.23
C SER A 798 18.38 -30.14 -18.88
N GLN A 799 17.53 -30.86 -18.16
CA GLN A 799 16.17 -31.17 -18.65
C GLN A 799 15.29 -29.92 -18.68
N THR A 800 15.36 -29.10 -17.63
CA THR A 800 14.58 -27.85 -17.47
C THR A 800 14.83 -26.86 -18.60
N ASN A 801 16.07 -26.76 -19.09
CA ASN A 801 16.37 -25.85 -20.21
C ASN A 801 15.82 -26.33 -21.57
N ARG A 802 15.72 -27.65 -21.80
CA ARG A 802 15.34 -28.26 -23.10
C ARG A 802 13.81 -28.32 -23.33
N ARG A 803 13.12 -27.19 -23.24
CA ARG A 803 11.65 -27.08 -23.26
C ARG A 803 11.08 -26.49 -24.56
N ILE A 804 9.80 -26.75 -24.85
CA ILE A 804 9.00 -25.93 -25.77
C ILE A 804 8.01 -25.10 -24.94
N GLU A 805 7.98 -23.79 -25.17
CA GLU A 805 7.01 -22.87 -24.58
C GLU A 805 5.96 -22.49 -25.64
N ILE A 806 4.69 -22.75 -25.37
CA ILE A 806 3.59 -22.23 -26.18
C ILE A 806 3.11 -20.96 -25.48
N LEU A 807 3.34 -19.82 -26.14
CA LEU A 807 3.09 -18.47 -25.62
C LEU A 807 1.79 -17.92 -26.21
N LEU A 808 0.85 -17.53 -25.35
CA LEU A 808 -0.46 -16.97 -25.68
C LEU A 808 -0.51 -15.50 -25.29
N PHE A 809 -0.65 -14.63 -26.29
CA PHE A 809 -0.67 -13.19 -26.15
C PHE A 809 -2.08 -12.61 -26.36
N ASP A 810 -2.33 -11.44 -25.78
CA ASP A 810 -3.51 -10.64 -26.12
C ASP A 810 -3.58 -10.26 -27.61
N ALA A 811 -4.81 -10.03 -28.10
CA ALA A 811 -5.09 -9.63 -29.48
C ALA A 811 -4.35 -8.34 -29.91
N THR A 812 -3.96 -7.50 -28.95
CA THR A 812 -3.30 -6.19 -29.15
C THR A 812 -1.79 -6.19 -28.93
N ALA A 813 -1.18 -7.29 -28.48
CA ALA A 813 0.26 -7.34 -28.23
C ALA A 813 1.08 -7.12 -29.53
N GLU A 814 2.04 -6.20 -29.51
CA GLU A 814 3.04 -6.08 -30.57
C GLU A 814 4.28 -6.89 -30.17
N VAL A 815 4.71 -7.80 -31.04
CA VAL A 815 5.87 -8.68 -30.83
C VAL A 815 6.77 -8.60 -32.06
N ASP A 816 8.04 -8.30 -31.85
CA ASP A 816 9.05 -8.19 -32.91
C ASP A 816 9.58 -9.58 -33.34
N LEU A 817 8.76 -10.30 -34.12
CA LEU A 817 9.09 -11.65 -34.60
C LEU A 817 10.29 -11.68 -35.55
N ASP A 818 10.55 -10.60 -36.28
CA ASP A 818 11.74 -10.48 -37.13
C ASP A 818 13.01 -10.45 -36.26
N LEU A 819 13.02 -9.61 -35.21
CA LEU A 819 14.10 -9.64 -34.22
C LEU A 819 14.22 -11.01 -33.54
N ALA A 820 13.10 -11.62 -33.14
CA ALA A 820 13.11 -12.92 -32.46
C ALA A 820 13.70 -14.05 -33.31
N LYS A 821 13.63 -13.94 -34.65
CA LYS A 821 14.26 -14.89 -35.59
C LYS A 821 15.71 -14.54 -35.94
N GLU A 822 16.04 -13.26 -36.15
CA GLU A 822 17.39 -12.84 -36.55
C GLU A 822 18.37 -12.76 -35.37
N HIS A 823 17.89 -12.40 -34.18
CA HIS A 823 18.65 -12.21 -32.94
C HIS A 823 17.87 -12.73 -31.72
N PRO A 824 17.67 -14.07 -31.60
CA PRO A 824 16.93 -14.66 -30.50
C PRO A 824 17.48 -14.30 -29.11
N ASP A 825 18.79 -14.08 -28.99
CA ASP A 825 19.51 -13.69 -27.77
C ASP A 825 19.08 -12.34 -27.17
N ILE A 826 18.53 -11.44 -27.99
CA ILE A 826 18.04 -10.12 -27.56
C ILE A 826 16.52 -9.94 -27.74
N SER A 827 15.81 -11.05 -27.99
CA SER A 827 14.36 -11.07 -28.17
C SER A 827 13.61 -10.60 -26.91
N GLU A 828 12.73 -9.62 -27.10
CA GLU A 828 11.95 -8.98 -26.03
C GLU A 828 11.00 -9.94 -25.29
N LEU A 829 10.71 -11.10 -25.87
CA LEU A 829 9.98 -12.20 -25.23
C LEU A 829 10.71 -12.80 -24.02
N TYR A 830 12.04 -12.67 -23.98
CA TYR A 830 12.90 -13.24 -22.94
C TYR A 830 13.76 -12.22 -22.20
N LEU A 831 13.74 -10.95 -22.61
CA LEU A 831 14.34 -9.86 -21.84
C LEU A 831 13.66 -9.73 -20.46
N PRO A 832 14.43 -9.62 -19.35
CA PRO A 832 13.88 -9.47 -18.00
C PRO A 832 12.90 -8.30 -17.91
N GLY A 833 11.77 -8.55 -17.26
CA GLY A 833 10.78 -7.53 -16.98
C GLY A 833 9.93 -7.04 -18.15
N VAL A 834 10.19 -7.47 -19.40
CA VAL A 834 9.34 -7.05 -20.54
C VAL A 834 7.99 -7.75 -20.52
N TYR A 835 7.98 -9.07 -20.29
CA TYR A 835 6.78 -9.89 -20.15
C TYR A 835 6.75 -10.64 -18.82
N ARG A 836 5.60 -10.59 -18.12
CA ARG A 836 5.29 -11.49 -17.01
C ARG A 836 4.62 -12.75 -17.56
N ARG A 837 5.30 -13.89 -17.43
CA ARG A 837 4.75 -15.20 -17.82
C ARG A 837 3.77 -15.68 -16.75
N ARG A 838 2.61 -16.19 -17.17
CA ARG A 838 1.59 -16.82 -16.31
C ARG A 838 1.28 -18.22 -16.85
N PRO A 839 1.57 -19.32 -16.13
CA PRO A 839 1.14 -20.65 -16.57
C PRO A 839 -0.38 -20.69 -16.80
N ILE A 840 -0.85 -21.29 -17.89
CA ILE A 840 -2.28 -21.57 -18.03
C ILE A 840 -2.70 -22.56 -16.94
N PRO A 841 -3.92 -22.46 -16.38
CA PRO A 841 -4.35 -23.39 -15.33
C PRO A 841 -4.41 -24.84 -15.82
N THR A 842 -3.90 -25.77 -15.03
CA THR A 842 -3.98 -27.21 -15.33
C THR A 842 -5.43 -27.66 -15.34
N MET A 843 -5.94 -28.05 -16.51
CA MET A 843 -7.29 -28.58 -16.67
C MET A 843 -7.39 -30.01 -16.16
N VAL A 844 -8.39 -30.33 -15.34
CA VAL A 844 -8.70 -31.72 -14.95
C VAL A 844 -9.30 -32.52 -16.11
N SER A 845 -9.89 -31.85 -17.10
CA SER A 845 -10.28 -32.44 -18.38
C SER A 845 -10.45 -31.37 -19.46
N ALA A 846 -10.12 -31.70 -20.71
CA ALA A 846 -10.35 -30.86 -21.88
C ALA A 846 -11.73 -31.06 -22.54
N LYS A 847 -12.61 -31.90 -21.94
CA LYS A 847 -13.91 -32.28 -22.52
C LYS A 847 -14.94 -31.14 -22.47
N PRO A 848 -15.95 -31.08 -23.35
CA PRO A 848 -16.83 -29.91 -23.44
C PRO A 848 -17.72 -29.78 -22.20
N TRP A 849 -17.48 -28.74 -21.39
CA TRP A 849 -18.27 -28.41 -20.20
C TRP A 849 -19.42 -27.46 -20.55
N ARG A 850 -20.53 -27.52 -19.81
CA ARG A 850 -21.77 -26.76 -20.10
C ARG A 850 -22.47 -26.29 -18.83
N ALA A 851 -22.42 -24.99 -18.56
CA ALA A 851 -23.19 -24.34 -17.50
C ALA A 851 -24.59 -23.94 -18.01
N ARG A 852 -25.65 -24.28 -17.26
CA ARG A 852 -27.04 -23.88 -17.57
C ARG A 852 -27.92 -23.76 -16.33
N TRP A 853 -28.92 -22.88 -16.42
CA TRP A 853 -30.07 -22.86 -15.52
C TRP A 853 -31.05 -24.00 -15.85
N ASP A 854 -31.70 -24.55 -14.83
CA ASP A 854 -32.88 -25.38 -15.03
C ASP A 854 -34.07 -24.54 -15.56
N ARG A 855 -34.89 -25.12 -16.45
CA ARG A 855 -36.02 -24.42 -17.09
C ARG A 855 -35.62 -23.05 -17.67
N GLY A 856 -34.45 -22.98 -18.34
CA GLY A 856 -33.85 -21.71 -18.81
C GLY A 856 -34.70 -20.85 -19.76
N ASP A 857 -35.74 -21.41 -20.37
CA ASP A 857 -36.71 -20.70 -21.21
C ASP A 857 -37.87 -20.05 -20.40
N GLU A 858 -37.99 -20.35 -19.10
CA GLU A 858 -38.95 -19.74 -18.18
C GLU A 858 -38.30 -18.63 -17.34
N PRO A 859 -38.84 -17.40 -17.30
CA PRO A 859 -38.31 -16.35 -16.43
C PRO A 859 -38.19 -16.75 -14.95
N ALA A 860 -37.12 -16.31 -14.29
CA ALA A 860 -36.99 -16.36 -12.84
C ALA A 860 -38.05 -15.46 -12.15
N LYS A 861 -38.46 -15.85 -10.94
CA LYS A 861 -39.52 -15.22 -10.15
C LYS A 861 -39.15 -15.21 -8.67
N HIS A 862 -39.63 -14.23 -7.89
CA HIS A 862 -39.30 -14.11 -6.47
C HIS A 862 -39.68 -15.38 -5.68
N LEU A 863 -38.83 -15.74 -4.71
CA LEU A 863 -38.90 -16.96 -3.89
C LEU A 863 -38.93 -18.31 -4.65
N ARG A 864 -38.81 -18.34 -5.97
CA ARG A 864 -38.66 -19.58 -6.74
C ARG A 864 -37.18 -19.89 -6.95
N ALA A 865 -36.71 -20.99 -6.40
CA ALA A 865 -35.36 -21.47 -6.65
C ALA A 865 -35.20 -21.92 -8.13
N ARG A 866 -34.00 -21.68 -8.67
CA ARG A 866 -33.50 -22.28 -9.91
C ARG A 866 -32.21 -23.04 -9.61
N ALA A 867 -32.01 -24.17 -10.27
CA ALA A 867 -30.80 -24.96 -10.14
C ALA A 867 -29.78 -24.57 -11.22
N MET A 868 -28.64 -24.08 -10.78
CA MET A 868 -27.43 -23.89 -11.58
C MET A 868 -26.79 -25.25 -11.78
N THR A 869 -26.78 -25.76 -13.02
CA THR A 869 -26.19 -27.06 -13.36
C THR A 869 -24.95 -26.85 -14.22
N LEU A 870 -23.84 -27.46 -13.80
CA LEU A 870 -22.68 -27.71 -14.65
C LEU A 870 -22.68 -29.18 -15.07
N GLU A 871 -22.71 -29.44 -16.38
CA GLU A 871 -22.27 -30.72 -16.92
C GLU A 871 -20.78 -30.60 -17.27
N ALA A 872 -19.93 -31.43 -16.68
CA ALA A 872 -18.49 -31.34 -16.79
C ALA A 872 -17.84 -32.72 -16.93
N PRO A 873 -17.91 -33.37 -18.10
CA PRO A 873 -17.28 -34.67 -18.30
C PRO A 873 -15.79 -34.63 -17.92
N GLY A 874 -15.33 -35.64 -17.18
CA GLY A 874 -13.96 -35.72 -16.65
C GLY A 874 -13.66 -34.83 -15.43
N LEU A 875 -14.67 -34.21 -14.80
CA LEU A 875 -14.52 -33.55 -13.50
C LEU A 875 -14.60 -34.59 -12.35
N PRO A 876 -13.53 -34.79 -11.55
CA PRO A 876 -13.55 -35.78 -10.47
C PRO A 876 -14.48 -35.41 -9.31
N GLU A 877 -15.15 -36.40 -8.72
CA GLU A 877 -15.89 -36.25 -7.46
C GLU A 877 -15.05 -35.56 -6.37
N GLY A 878 -15.66 -34.61 -5.66
CA GLY A 878 -15.03 -33.87 -4.57
C GLY A 878 -14.19 -32.65 -5.00
N THR A 879 -13.99 -32.41 -6.30
CA THR A 879 -13.32 -31.19 -6.80
C THR A 879 -14.10 -29.94 -6.35
N THR A 880 -13.45 -28.99 -5.67
CA THR A 880 -14.10 -27.74 -5.25
C THR A 880 -14.39 -26.83 -6.44
N MET A 881 -15.64 -26.38 -6.55
CA MET A 881 -16.12 -25.49 -7.60
C MET A 881 -16.78 -24.25 -6.99
N SER A 882 -16.42 -23.07 -7.49
CA SER A 882 -17.05 -21.79 -7.15
C SER A 882 -18.10 -21.42 -8.19
N PHE A 883 -19.25 -20.94 -7.75
CA PHE A 883 -20.36 -20.45 -8.55
C PHE A 883 -20.58 -18.96 -8.24
N GLU A 884 -20.18 -18.10 -9.16
CA GLU A 884 -20.42 -16.66 -9.09
C GLU A 884 -21.70 -16.32 -9.86
N VAL A 885 -22.70 -15.72 -9.20
CA VAL A 885 -23.96 -15.29 -9.80
C VAL A 885 -23.94 -13.79 -10.00
N SER A 886 -24.23 -13.32 -11.21
CA SER A 886 -24.30 -11.89 -11.56
C SER A 886 -25.66 -11.53 -12.15
N ALA A 887 -26.09 -10.28 -11.90
CA ALA A 887 -27.29 -9.67 -12.46
C ALA A 887 -26.90 -8.58 -13.46
N THR A 888 -27.60 -8.52 -14.60
CA THR A 888 -27.49 -7.45 -15.59
C THR A 888 -28.84 -6.74 -15.71
N VAL A 889 -28.84 -5.44 -15.52
CA VAL A 889 -29.99 -4.54 -15.72
C VAL A 889 -29.81 -3.83 -17.06
N ASP A 890 -30.90 -3.59 -17.81
CA ASP A 890 -30.84 -2.89 -19.10
C ASP A 890 -30.05 -1.57 -19.02
N HIS A 891 -29.05 -1.43 -19.90
CA HIS A 891 -28.12 -0.30 -19.98
C HIS A 891 -27.13 -0.11 -18.81
N HIS A 892 -27.01 -1.08 -17.90
CA HIS A 892 -25.99 -1.11 -16.84
C HIS A 892 -24.99 -2.25 -17.06
N GLU A 893 -23.82 -2.15 -16.43
CA GLU A 893 -22.84 -3.24 -16.38
C GLU A 893 -23.31 -4.37 -15.44
N PRO A 894 -22.89 -5.64 -15.65
CA PRO A 894 -23.24 -6.73 -14.76
C PRO A 894 -22.64 -6.55 -13.35
N ALA A 895 -23.42 -6.84 -12.31
CA ALA A 895 -22.98 -6.81 -10.93
C ALA A 895 -23.10 -8.19 -10.29
N THR A 896 -22.05 -8.63 -9.57
CA THR A 896 -22.05 -9.87 -8.79
C THR A 896 -23.01 -9.76 -7.60
N VAL A 897 -23.92 -10.74 -7.45
CA VAL A 897 -24.97 -10.76 -6.43
C VAL A 897 -24.86 -11.92 -5.43
N ALA A 898 -24.08 -12.95 -5.75
CA ALA A 898 -23.71 -14.03 -4.83
C ALA A 898 -22.47 -14.79 -5.32
N THR A 899 -21.72 -15.36 -4.38
CA THR A 899 -20.69 -16.37 -4.63
C THR A 899 -20.96 -17.58 -3.73
N LEU A 900 -20.87 -18.79 -4.27
CA LEU A 900 -21.23 -20.04 -3.60
C LEU A 900 -20.17 -21.10 -3.91
N GLU A 901 -19.77 -21.92 -2.95
CA GLU A 901 -18.82 -23.02 -3.15
C GLU A 901 -19.45 -24.38 -2.85
N LEU A 902 -19.10 -25.40 -3.64
CA LEU A 902 -19.47 -26.79 -3.43
C LEU A 902 -18.43 -27.76 -3.99
N GLY A 903 -18.37 -28.97 -3.44
CA GLY A 903 -17.66 -30.09 -4.06
C GLY A 903 -18.48 -30.68 -5.21
N ALA A 904 -17.79 -31.11 -6.27
CA ALA A 904 -18.40 -31.73 -7.44
C ALA A 904 -18.92 -33.16 -7.16
N GLU A 905 -19.98 -33.55 -7.87
CA GLU A 905 -20.28 -34.96 -8.16
C GLU A 905 -19.42 -35.40 -9.36
N GLU A 906 -19.20 -36.70 -9.53
CA GLU A 906 -18.47 -37.23 -10.69
C GLU A 906 -19.08 -36.75 -12.02
N GLY A 907 -18.33 -35.95 -12.76
CA GLY A 907 -18.73 -35.34 -14.03
C GLY A 907 -19.76 -34.20 -13.97
N ARG A 908 -20.11 -33.69 -12.77
CA ARG A 908 -21.28 -32.80 -12.60
C ARG A 908 -21.24 -31.89 -11.36
N CYS A 909 -21.87 -30.73 -11.45
CA CYS A 909 -22.27 -29.96 -10.25
C CYS A 909 -23.70 -29.45 -10.36
N VAL A 910 -24.41 -29.34 -9.23
CA VAL A 910 -25.75 -28.73 -9.15
C VAL A 910 -25.86 -27.91 -7.87
N GLN A 911 -26.20 -26.63 -8.00
CA GLN A 911 -26.39 -25.70 -6.87
C GLN A 911 -27.70 -24.93 -7.03
N GLU A 912 -28.52 -24.83 -5.98
CA GLU A 912 -29.73 -24.00 -6.01
C GLU A 912 -29.40 -22.52 -5.74
N PHE A 913 -30.09 -21.63 -6.44
CA PHE A 913 -30.07 -20.19 -6.22
C PHE A 913 -31.48 -19.62 -6.14
N VAL A 914 -31.71 -18.72 -5.18
CA VAL A 914 -32.97 -18.00 -4.95
C VAL A 914 -32.76 -16.52 -4.56
N GLY A 915 -31.51 -16.05 -4.59
CA GLY A 915 -31.08 -14.74 -4.09
C GLY A 915 -31.43 -13.55 -4.98
N TRP A 916 -32.46 -13.65 -5.82
CA TRP A 916 -32.78 -12.68 -6.88
C TRP A 916 -32.92 -11.22 -6.41
N ALA A 917 -33.33 -11.01 -5.16
CA ALA A 917 -33.51 -9.68 -4.58
C ALA A 917 -32.19 -8.97 -4.20
N ALA A 918 -31.04 -9.65 -4.24
CA ALA A 918 -29.73 -9.03 -4.02
C ALA A 918 -29.29 -8.12 -5.19
N ALA A 919 -29.99 -8.15 -6.32
CA ALA A 919 -29.76 -7.27 -7.47
C ALA A 919 -30.34 -5.84 -7.31
N VAL A 920 -30.95 -5.51 -6.16
CA VAL A 920 -31.59 -4.21 -5.95
C VAL A 920 -30.54 -3.14 -5.64
N VAL A 921 -30.23 -2.34 -6.66
CA VAL A 921 -29.60 -1.01 -6.48
C VAL A 921 -30.65 -0.07 -5.90
N GLU A 922 -30.28 0.76 -4.92
CA GLU A 922 -31.20 1.75 -4.36
C GLU A 922 -31.59 2.81 -5.41
N PRO A 923 -32.88 3.20 -5.52
CA PRO A 923 -33.33 4.09 -6.58
C PRO A 923 -32.85 5.52 -6.42
N ASP A 924 -32.29 6.08 -7.50
CA ASP A 924 -32.09 7.53 -7.69
C ASP A 924 -33.45 8.27 -7.67
N PRO A 925 -33.72 9.12 -6.65
CA PRO A 925 -35.01 9.81 -6.53
C PRO A 925 -35.32 10.80 -7.65
N GLU A 926 -34.32 11.29 -8.39
CA GLU A 926 -34.50 12.29 -9.46
C GLU A 926 -34.80 11.64 -10.83
N ARG A 927 -34.57 10.32 -10.96
CA ARG A 927 -34.70 9.57 -12.23
C ARG A 927 -36.03 8.87 -12.47
N VAL A 928 -37.00 9.02 -11.56
CA VAL A 928 -38.24 8.23 -11.50
C VAL A 928 -39.24 8.61 -12.61
N LEU A 929 -38.99 8.16 -13.86
CA LEU A 929 -40.00 8.09 -14.93
C LEU A 929 -39.52 7.27 -16.14
N ARG A 930 -40.09 6.06 -16.32
CA ARG A 930 -40.32 5.37 -17.62
C ARG A 930 -41.12 4.08 -17.44
N ASP A 931 -42.26 4.02 -18.12
CA ASP A 931 -42.74 2.81 -18.77
C ASP A 931 -41.97 2.66 -20.10
N PRO A 932 -41.38 1.50 -20.45
CA PRO A 932 -41.32 0.27 -19.66
C PRO A 932 -40.27 0.30 -18.54
N LEU A 933 -40.52 -0.50 -17.50
CA LEU A 933 -39.52 -0.85 -16.48
C LEU A 933 -38.30 -1.57 -17.12
N PRO A 934 -37.10 -1.47 -16.52
CA PRO A 934 -35.91 -2.13 -17.06
C PRO A 934 -36.03 -3.65 -16.97
N GLY A 935 -35.59 -4.32 -18.03
CA GLY A 935 -35.34 -5.76 -18.01
C GLY A 935 -34.16 -6.09 -17.08
N VAL A 936 -34.26 -7.23 -16.40
CA VAL A 936 -33.19 -7.78 -15.57
C VAL A 936 -32.98 -9.24 -15.96
N SER A 937 -31.72 -9.65 -16.08
CA SER A 937 -31.34 -11.03 -16.34
C SER A 937 -30.18 -11.48 -15.47
N PHE A 938 -30.10 -12.78 -15.20
CA PHE A 938 -29.10 -13.38 -14.33
C PHE A 938 -28.22 -14.36 -15.11
N ARG A 939 -26.93 -14.36 -14.82
CA ARG A 939 -25.98 -15.39 -15.25
C ARG A 939 -25.32 -15.99 -14.01
N PHE A 940 -24.79 -17.18 -14.17
CA PHE A 940 -23.73 -17.67 -13.29
C PHE A 940 -22.51 -18.10 -14.11
N VAL A 941 -21.34 -17.90 -13.53
CA VAL A 941 -20.07 -18.49 -13.95
C VAL A 941 -19.73 -19.61 -12.97
N VAL A 942 -19.16 -20.70 -13.47
CA VAL A 942 -18.55 -21.74 -12.62
C VAL A 942 -17.04 -21.76 -12.84
N GLU A 943 -16.28 -21.80 -11.75
CA GLU A 943 -14.82 -21.91 -11.75
C GLU A 943 -14.34 -23.09 -10.91
N GLY A 944 -13.35 -23.81 -11.42
CA GLY A 944 -12.72 -24.94 -10.73
C GLY A 944 -12.16 -25.95 -11.74
N GLY A 945 -11.33 -26.89 -11.27
CA GLY A 945 -10.65 -27.86 -12.13
C GLY A 945 -9.84 -27.25 -13.29
N GLY A 946 -9.35 -26.01 -13.11
CA GLY A 946 -8.58 -25.27 -14.12
C GLY A 946 -9.40 -24.50 -15.18
N ARG A 947 -10.74 -24.41 -15.07
CA ARG A 947 -11.59 -23.82 -16.12
C ARG A 947 -12.65 -22.86 -15.58
N ARG A 948 -13.10 -21.92 -16.44
CA ARG A 948 -14.16 -20.91 -16.19
C ARG A 948 -15.26 -21.06 -17.24
N VAL A 949 -16.49 -21.39 -16.83
CA VAL A 949 -17.62 -21.65 -17.75
C VAL A 949 -18.82 -20.78 -17.42
N GLU A 950 -19.23 -19.92 -18.36
CA GLU A 950 -20.41 -19.05 -18.23
C GLU A 950 -21.70 -19.74 -18.70
N SER A 951 -22.80 -19.49 -17.99
CA SER A 951 -24.16 -19.89 -18.39
C SER A 951 -24.87 -18.81 -19.22
N ARG A 952 -25.86 -19.22 -20.02
CA ARG A 952 -26.75 -18.27 -20.72
C ARG A 952 -27.55 -17.42 -19.74
N ALA A 953 -27.79 -16.16 -20.11
CA ALA A 953 -28.65 -15.24 -19.38
C ALA A 953 -30.08 -15.80 -19.22
N LEU A 954 -30.52 -15.91 -17.97
CA LEU A 954 -31.90 -16.21 -17.58
C LEU A 954 -32.64 -14.90 -17.35
N ALA A 955 -33.70 -14.65 -18.10
CA ALA A 955 -34.56 -13.49 -17.86
C ALA A 955 -35.22 -13.58 -16.48
N TYR A 956 -35.40 -12.45 -15.81
CA TYR A 956 -36.27 -12.31 -14.64
C TYR A 956 -37.60 -11.67 -15.05
N GLY A 957 -38.70 -12.07 -14.41
CA GLY A 957 -40.00 -11.47 -14.70
C GLY A 957 -41.09 -11.97 -13.76
N ASP A 958 -41.28 -11.24 -12.66
CA ASP A 958 -42.38 -11.49 -11.75
C ASP A 958 -43.74 -11.06 -12.32
N GLU A 959 -44.80 -11.48 -11.63
CA GLU A 959 -46.19 -11.35 -12.05
C GLU A 959 -47.03 -10.92 -10.86
N LEU A 960 -47.66 -9.75 -10.99
CA LEU A 960 -48.56 -9.18 -9.99
C LEU A 960 -49.99 -9.28 -10.52
N ASP A 961 -50.75 -10.21 -9.95
CA ASP A 961 -52.14 -10.48 -10.29
C ASP A 961 -53.01 -10.25 -9.04
N LEU A 962 -53.85 -9.23 -9.08
CA LEU A 962 -54.71 -8.81 -7.98
C LEU A 962 -56.03 -8.23 -8.51
N SER A 963 -57.06 -8.20 -7.67
CA SER A 963 -58.29 -7.44 -7.95
C SER A 963 -58.57 -6.48 -6.80
N PHE A 964 -58.91 -5.24 -7.16
CA PHE A 964 -59.38 -4.24 -6.21
C PHE A 964 -60.89 -4.35 -6.06
N VAL A 965 -61.35 -4.63 -4.83
CA VAL A 965 -62.77 -4.70 -4.46
C VAL A 965 -63.08 -3.76 -3.30
N HIS A 966 -64.32 -3.26 -3.24
CA HIS A 966 -64.83 -2.49 -2.11
C HIS A 966 -64.87 -3.35 -0.84
N ALA A 967 -64.28 -2.85 0.25
CA ALA A 967 -64.07 -3.63 1.48
C ALA A 967 -65.37 -4.06 2.21
N GLU A 968 -66.51 -3.40 1.96
CA GLU A 968 -67.80 -3.75 2.55
C GLU A 968 -68.75 -4.53 1.62
N THR A 969 -68.63 -4.35 0.29
CA THR A 969 -69.57 -4.93 -0.69
C THR A 969 -68.98 -6.06 -1.54
N GLU A 970 -67.66 -6.25 -1.51
CA GLU A 970 -66.90 -7.14 -2.41
C GLU A 970 -67.07 -6.82 -3.92
N GLU A 971 -67.69 -5.67 -4.27
CA GLU A 971 -67.85 -5.24 -5.65
C GLU A 971 -66.53 -4.71 -6.23
N PRO A 972 -66.19 -5.02 -7.49
CA PRO A 972 -64.94 -4.59 -8.11
C PRO A 972 -64.90 -3.08 -8.35
N PHE A 973 -63.74 -2.46 -8.13
CA PHE A 973 -63.44 -1.11 -8.59
C PHE A 973 -63.25 -1.14 -10.11
N VAL A 974 -64.31 -0.89 -10.89
CA VAL A 974 -64.28 -0.89 -12.36
C VAL A 974 -63.85 0.47 -12.91
N ALA A 975 -62.99 0.46 -13.94
CA ALA A 975 -62.50 1.65 -14.63
C ALA A 975 -61.80 2.68 -13.72
N ALA A 976 -61.16 2.21 -12.64
CA ALA A 976 -60.40 3.01 -11.70
C ALA A 976 -58.92 3.05 -12.07
N GLU A 977 -58.27 4.21 -11.93
CA GLU A 977 -56.83 4.38 -12.19
C GLU A 977 -56.01 3.72 -11.08
N TRP A 978 -54.93 3.02 -11.48
CA TRP A 978 -54.00 2.35 -10.57
C TRP A 978 -52.54 2.68 -10.91
N THR A 979 -51.70 2.63 -9.88
CA THR A 979 -50.24 2.74 -9.96
C THR A 979 -49.61 1.53 -9.27
N VAL A 980 -48.61 0.90 -9.89
CA VAL A 980 -47.75 -0.13 -9.27
C VAL A 980 -46.36 0.47 -9.09
N LEU A 981 -45.99 0.74 -7.84
CA LEU A 981 -44.69 1.26 -7.42
C LEU A 981 -43.72 0.09 -7.16
N THR A 982 -42.47 0.23 -7.59
CA THR A 982 -41.37 -0.74 -7.38
C THR A 982 -40.09 0.00 -6.97
N SER A 983 -39.04 -0.73 -6.58
CA SER A 983 -37.68 -0.20 -6.43
C SER A 983 -37.06 0.31 -7.73
N TRP A 984 -37.67 0.06 -8.89
CA TRP A 984 -37.14 0.37 -10.23
C TRP A 984 -37.94 1.45 -10.97
N GLY A 985 -38.93 2.07 -10.31
CA GLY A 985 -39.88 3.01 -10.93
C GLY A 985 -41.32 2.55 -10.73
N TYR A 986 -42.24 3.05 -11.55
CA TYR A 986 -43.66 2.74 -11.45
C TYR A 986 -44.32 2.50 -12.81
N LEU A 987 -45.44 1.77 -12.79
CA LEU A 987 -46.33 1.54 -13.93
C LEU A 987 -47.74 2.04 -13.57
N GLU A 988 -48.51 2.45 -14.57
CA GLU A 988 -49.88 2.95 -14.40
C GLU A 988 -50.86 2.29 -15.37
N GLY A 989 -52.13 2.29 -15.02
CA GLY A 989 -53.20 1.79 -15.88
C GLY A 989 -54.59 1.97 -15.28
N VAL A 990 -55.55 1.24 -15.83
CA VAL A 990 -56.96 1.27 -15.42
C VAL A 990 -57.45 -0.16 -15.17
N THR A 991 -58.33 -0.37 -14.19
CA THR A 991 -58.90 -1.69 -13.85
C THR A 991 -59.95 -2.19 -14.85
N GLY A 992 -60.05 -3.52 -14.98
CA GLY A 992 -61.08 -4.19 -15.80
C GLY A 992 -62.49 -4.20 -15.20
N GLU A 993 -63.44 -4.83 -15.89
CA GLU A 993 -64.82 -5.06 -15.40
C GLU A 993 -64.89 -5.96 -14.14
N ASP A 994 -63.81 -6.69 -13.86
CA ASP A 994 -63.59 -7.55 -12.69
C ASP A 994 -62.66 -6.90 -11.63
N GLY A 995 -62.38 -5.60 -11.76
CA GLY A 995 -61.52 -4.84 -10.84
C GLY A 995 -60.04 -5.25 -10.89
N ARG A 996 -59.66 -6.08 -11.87
CA ARG A 996 -58.38 -6.77 -11.89
C ARG A 996 -57.26 -5.93 -12.48
N VAL A 997 -56.07 -6.12 -11.92
CA VAL A 997 -54.77 -5.65 -12.39
C VAL A 997 -53.86 -6.87 -12.56
N HIS A 998 -53.30 -7.02 -13.74
CA HIS A 998 -52.39 -8.12 -14.10
C HIS A 998 -51.18 -7.52 -14.80
N VAL A 999 -50.04 -7.49 -14.11
CA VAL A 999 -48.77 -6.95 -14.60
C VAL A 999 -47.74 -8.08 -14.65
N VAL A 1000 -47.03 -8.20 -15.77
CA VAL A 1000 -46.03 -9.25 -16.02
C VAL A 1000 -44.67 -8.65 -16.37
N GLY A 1001 -43.59 -9.35 -16.04
CA GLY A 1001 -42.23 -8.89 -16.31
C GLY A 1001 -41.72 -7.90 -15.28
N LEU A 1002 -42.21 -7.96 -14.03
CA LEU A 1002 -41.69 -7.09 -12.96
C LEU A 1002 -40.22 -7.45 -12.63
N PRO A 1003 -39.32 -6.46 -12.50
CA PRO A 1003 -37.93 -6.67 -12.09
C PRO A 1003 -37.82 -7.08 -10.60
N PRO A 1004 -36.67 -7.61 -10.15
CA PRO A 1004 -36.53 -8.16 -8.80
C PRO A 1004 -36.68 -7.07 -7.73
N GLY A 1005 -37.67 -7.23 -6.84
CA GLY A 1005 -37.90 -6.27 -5.76
C GLY A 1005 -39.30 -6.38 -5.17
N GLY A 1006 -39.60 -5.54 -4.18
CA GLY A 1006 -40.96 -5.36 -3.69
C GLY A 1006 -41.79 -4.51 -4.65
N ALA A 1007 -43.03 -4.91 -4.91
CA ALA A 1007 -44.02 -4.13 -5.64
C ALA A 1007 -45.20 -3.75 -4.73
N ARG A 1008 -45.69 -2.51 -4.85
CA ARG A 1008 -46.86 -1.99 -4.13
C ARG A 1008 -47.85 -1.41 -5.13
N ALA A 1009 -49.03 -2.01 -5.23
CA ALA A 1009 -50.14 -1.44 -5.98
C ALA A 1009 -50.95 -0.45 -5.13
N THR A 1010 -51.44 0.61 -5.75
CA THR A 1010 -52.38 1.60 -5.19
C THR A 1010 -53.40 1.98 -6.25
N LEU A 1011 -54.68 2.12 -5.86
CA LEU A 1011 -55.63 2.90 -6.65
C LEU A 1011 -55.36 4.39 -6.43
N ALA A 1012 -55.61 5.21 -7.44
CA ALA A 1012 -55.80 6.64 -7.24
C ALA A 1012 -57.10 6.87 -6.43
N GLU A 1013 -57.10 7.81 -5.49
CA GLU A 1013 -58.35 8.24 -4.86
C GLU A 1013 -59.23 8.91 -5.93
N ALA A 1014 -60.39 8.31 -6.20
CA ALA A 1014 -61.34 8.86 -7.17
C ALA A 1014 -61.77 10.27 -6.71
N ASP A 1015 -61.37 11.27 -7.49
CA ASP A 1015 -61.33 12.68 -7.08
C ASP A 1015 -62.63 13.14 -6.41
N ALA A 1016 -62.51 13.78 -5.25
CA ALA A 1016 -63.53 13.77 -4.19
C ALA A 1016 -64.74 14.69 -4.44
N VAL A 1017 -65.50 14.43 -5.51
CA VAL A 1017 -66.69 15.21 -5.93
C VAL A 1017 -67.94 14.82 -5.11
N SER A 1018 -67.81 15.04 -3.80
CA SER A 1018 -68.86 15.35 -2.84
C SER A 1018 -69.74 14.23 -2.25
N LYS A 1019 -69.65 14.17 -0.91
CA LYS A 1019 -70.68 13.85 0.12
C LYS A 1019 -70.72 12.45 0.76
N THR A 1020 -70.51 12.54 2.08
CA THR A 1020 -71.14 11.79 3.19
C THR A 1020 -70.76 10.31 3.37
N ASP A 1021 -69.96 10.14 4.42
CA ASP A 1021 -70.03 9.10 5.45
C ASP A 1021 -69.94 7.63 4.98
N GLY A 1022 -68.72 7.10 5.11
CA GLY A 1022 -68.31 5.71 4.85
C GLY A 1022 -66.81 5.59 5.12
#